data_AF-A0AAD9BKH6-F1
#
_entry.id   AF-A0AAD9BKH6-F1
#
_cell.length_a   1.000
_cell.length_b   1.000
_cell.length_c   1.000
_cell.angle_alpha   90.00
_cell.angle_beta   90.00
_cell.angle_gamma   90.00
#
_symmetry.space_group_name_H-M   'P 1'
#
loop_
_entity.id
_entity.type
_entity.pdbx_description
1 polymer ?
#
loop_
_entity_poly.entity_id
_entity_poly.type
_entity_poly.pdbx_seq_one_letter_code
_entity_poly.pdbx_strand_id
1 'polypeptide(L)'
;MKVLLLLGLVAFALADNTRFEGEKVFRLKPVLDEHVTLIKDLANSIEVDFWRPENAELVTIDIDVDIHVPAMYLDIVSTILHQNDMEHEVLIEDLQSAIEGQIDNRPSPRTHSYTKYNSFDKVQSWINSMASSDSDLISKQTIGNSYEGRPMTLLKLGRKSSSVKPAIFMDCGIHAREWISPAFCQWFVKEALSTYGSDSQMTSLLNEMDVYVLPVLNVDGYDYTHKSNRMWRKTRSRKSGSSCIGADPNRNFNAGWCTVGASSNPCSDTYCGTKAESEIEARNVADFIRRNKSIIKAYITVHSYSQLLLFPYAYTFELAATHSELMKVAEGASAALHSLYGTRYTSGPAAATIYPAAGGSDDWAYDLGFNPLTCWGASRLVLEQVGVSHDAPPCWYKSTSVYPLSPFSSTLSSCVLESRLQSSFDLSVMADQAFVTLATNDNYARGAMVLGKSLRNHNTSKKLVALIGPQMSEPCKAVLKRIYDEVREVDVLDSGDTAHLAMMKRPDLGVTFTKLHCWTLTHYSKCVFMDADTLVLSNIDELFNREELSAAPDPGWPDCFNSGVFVFCPSLETYGKLLQHCTDHGSFDGGDQGVLNSFFNDWSTADISKHLPFIYNLSSIAIYTYLPAFKQYGGNAKVVHFLGKTKPWSYTYDTKSRQIKGSAHDATAHPTFLLDWWSLYSRTVVPMLQEQHGDQPFYSGCVEDGSCPAFDQAIPPGMSSEERKQKWEQGQADYLGMDSFDNIKKKLDSFLK
;
A
#
# COMPACT_ATOMS: atom_id res chain seq x y z
N MET A 1 50.58 8.45 -29.56
CA MET A 1 49.94 9.48 -28.71
C MET A 1 48.62 10.05 -29.27
N LYS A 2 47.88 9.36 -30.16
CA LYS A 2 46.58 9.84 -30.69
C LYS A 2 45.35 8.99 -30.30
N VAL A 3 45.54 7.98 -29.45
CA VAL A 3 44.47 7.04 -29.03
C VAL A 3 43.87 7.40 -27.65
N LEU A 4 44.61 8.14 -26.82
CA LEU A 4 44.16 8.59 -25.49
C LEU A 4 43.17 9.78 -25.52
N LEU A 5 42.86 10.33 -26.69
CA LEU A 5 41.94 11.47 -26.85
C LEU A 5 40.49 11.06 -27.18
N LEU A 6 40.23 9.78 -27.47
CA LEU A 6 38.87 9.28 -27.75
C LEU A 6 38.13 8.72 -26.52
N LEU A 7 38.84 8.36 -25.45
CA LEU A 7 38.21 7.96 -24.18
C LEU A 7 37.78 9.18 -23.32
N GLY A 8 38.19 10.40 -23.68
CA GLY A 8 37.86 11.64 -22.96
C GLY A 8 36.58 12.34 -23.42
N LEU A 9 35.84 11.80 -24.39
CA LEU A 9 34.67 12.45 -25.01
C LEU A 9 33.38 11.62 -24.99
N VAL A 10 33.37 10.48 -24.29
CA VAL A 10 32.15 9.69 -24.00
C VAL A 10 31.76 9.80 -22.52
N ALA A 11 32.43 10.65 -21.74
CA ALA A 11 31.89 11.23 -20.50
C ALA A 11 31.00 12.45 -20.82
N PHE A 12 30.09 12.31 -21.79
CA PHE A 12 28.93 13.18 -21.84
C PHE A 12 28.12 12.92 -20.57
N ALA A 13 27.80 13.98 -19.84
CA ALA A 13 26.98 13.87 -18.64
C ALA A 13 25.59 13.35 -19.00
N LEU A 14 25.42 12.02 -18.91
CA LEU A 14 24.13 11.45 -18.57
C LEU A 14 23.82 11.98 -17.17
N ALA A 15 22.96 12.99 -17.09
CA ALA A 15 22.26 13.24 -15.85
C ALA A 15 21.44 11.97 -15.59
N ASP A 16 21.72 11.28 -14.48
CA ASP A 16 20.89 10.18 -14.02
C ASP A 16 19.50 10.74 -13.73
N ASN A 17 18.62 10.62 -14.72
CA ASN A 17 17.22 10.95 -14.60
C ASN A 17 16.59 9.81 -13.81
N THR A 18 16.26 10.07 -12.55
CA THR A 18 15.74 9.04 -11.64
C THR A 18 14.46 8.47 -12.24
N ARG A 19 14.44 7.16 -12.42
CA ARG A 19 13.28 6.39 -12.88
C ARG A 19 12.60 5.77 -11.67
N PHE A 20 11.27 5.75 -11.71
CA PHE A 20 10.39 5.28 -10.64
C PHE A 20 9.52 4.11 -11.17
N GLU A 21 10.08 3.29 -12.07
CA GLU A 21 9.34 2.26 -12.82
C GLU A 21 8.82 1.16 -11.88
N GLY A 22 7.49 1.08 -11.76
CA GLY A 22 6.84 0.12 -10.87
C GLY A 22 6.95 0.46 -9.38
N GLU A 23 7.43 1.65 -9.01
CA GLU A 23 7.42 2.12 -7.62
C GLU A 23 6.02 2.61 -7.24
N LYS A 24 5.60 2.41 -5.99
CA LYS A 24 4.20 2.66 -5.55
C LYS A 24 4.10 3.69 -4.45
N VAL A 25 2.96 4.36 -4.37
CA VAL A 25 2.59 5.19 -3.22
C VAL A 25 1.43 4.55 -2.49
N PHE A 26 1.63 4.25 -1.21
CA PHE A 26 0.61 3.70 -0.32
C PHE A 26 0.10 4.77 0.64
N ARG A 27 -1.17 4.67 1.02
CA ARG A 27 -1.74 5.28 2.22
C ARG A 27 -1.93 4.20 3.27
N LEU A 28 -1.34 4.38 4.44
CA LEU A 28 -1.47 3.50 5.60
C LEU A 28 -2.37 4.15 6.65
N LYS A 29 -3.17 3.36 7.35
CA LYS A 29 -4.08 3.82 8.41
C LYS A 29 -3.70 3.18 9.76
N PRO A 30 -2.76 3.79 10.51
CA PRO A 30 -2.37 3.29 11.82
C PRO A 30 -3.50 3.51 12.83
N VAL A 31 -4.11 2.43 13.33
CA VAL A 31 -5.18 2.48 14.35
C VAL A 31 -4.76 1.87 15.70
N LEU A 32 -3.52 1.38 15.80
CA LEU A 32 -2.90 0.83 17.01
C LEU A 32 -1.50 1.44 17.19
N ASP A 33 -1.02 1.52 18.44
CA ASP A 33 0.37 1.95 18.73
C ASP A 33 1.42 1.02 18.07
N GLU A 34 1.08 -0.26 17.90
CA GLU A 34 1.88 -1.24 17.16
C GLU A 34 2.04 -0.86 15.69
N HIS A 35 1.00 -0.30 15.05
CA HIS A 35 1.07 0.18 13.66
C HIS A 35 2.03 1.39 13.56
N VAL A 36 1.97 2.31 14.52
CA VAL A 36 2.87 3.47 14.59
C VAL A 36 4.33 3.01 14.73
N THR A 37 4.57 2.05 15.64
CA THR A 37 5.90 1.47 15.87
C THR A 37 6.42 0.78 14.61
N LEU A 38 5.59 -0.03 13.96
CA LEU A 38 5.93 -0.74 12.72
C LEU A 38 6.32 0.22 11.57
N ILE A 39 5.59 1.33 11.40
CA ILE A 39 5.92 2.33 10.36
C ILE A 39 7.26 3.03 10.65
N LYS A 40 7.58 3.28 11.93
CA LYS A 40 8.89 3.82 12.34
C LYS A 40 10.02 2.82 12.10
N ASP A 41 9.82 1.55 12.47
CA ASP A 41 10.82 0.50 12.25
C ASP A 41 11.03 0.21 10.76
N LEU A 42 9.98 0.30 9.95
CA LEU A 42 10.08 0.22 8.49
C LEU A 42 10.97 1.33 7.93
N ALA A 43 10.74 2.58 8.34
CA ALA A 43 11.53 3.74 7.93
C ALA A 43 13.00 3.69 8.39
N ASN A 44 13.29 2.98 9.49
CA ASN A 44 14.65 2.73 9.95
C ASN A 44 15.33 1.57 9.19
N SER A 45 14.56 0.65 8.61
CA SER A 45 15.05 -0.58 8.00
C SER A 45 15.24 -0.49 6.48
N ILE A 46 14.42 0.32 5.79
CA ILE A 46 14.45 0.49 4.33
C ILE A 46 14.30 1.96 3.93
N GLU A 47 14.80 2.30 2.74
CA GLU A 47 14.68 3.66 2.19
C GLU A 47 13.24 3.91 1.68
N VAL A 48 12.47 4.68 2.46
CA VAL A 48 11.07 5.03 2.19
C VAL A 48 10.93 6.56 2.15
N ASP A 49 10.33 7.09 1.09
CA ASP A 49 10.09 8.52 0.93
C ASP A 49 8.71 8.87 1.53
N PHE A 50 8.75 9.59 2.65
CA PHE A 50 7.54 10.03 3.35
C PHE A 50 6.91 11.23 2.64
N TRP A 51 5.66 11.06 2.19
CA TRP A 51 4.87 12.13 1.57
C TRP A 51 3.97 12.81 2.60
N ARG A 52 3.38 12.05 3.52
CA ARG A 52 2.60 12.54 4.66
C ARG A 52 2.69 11.55 5.84
N PRO A 53 2.93 11.99 7.09
CA PRO A 53 3.60 13.25 7.46
C PRO A 53 5.03 13.30 6.85
N GLU A 54 5.76 14.42 7.00
CA GLU A 54 7.06 14.61 6.31
C GLU A 54 8.21 13.69 6.78
N ASN A 55 8.01 12.87 7.81
CA ASN A 55 8.93 11.79 8.24
C ASN A 55 8.25 10.87 9.27
N ALA A 56 8.84 9.70 9.48
CA ALA A 56 8.33 8.65 10.37
C ALA A 56 8.10 9.09 11.83
N GLU A 57 8.89 10.03 12.39
CA GLU A 57 8.76 10.38 13.81
C GLU A 57 7.42 11.04 14.16
N LEU A 58 6.77 11.61 13.15
CA LEU A 58 5.53 12.36 13.22
C LEU A 58 4.29 11.47 13.03
N VAL A 59 4.48 10.17 12.81
CA VAL A 59 3.39 9.19 12.70
C VAL A 59 2.77 8.96 14.08
N THR A 60 1.44 9.01 14.13
CA THR A 60 0.60 8.72 15.31
C THR A 60 -0.66 7.99 14.86
N ILE A 61 -1.44 7.47 15.81
CA ILE A 61 -2.73 6.80 15.50
C ILE A 61 -3.72 7.76 14.81
N ASP A 62 -4.60 7.21 13.98
CA ASP A 62 -5.65 7.88 13.21
C ASP A 62 -5.19 8.98 12.23
N ILE A 63 -3.87 9.09 11.95
CA ILE A 63 -3.32 9.94 10.88
C ILE A 63 -3.00 9.07 9.66
N ASP A 64 -3.63 9.38 8.52
CA ASP A 64 -3.25 8.83 7.20
C ASP A 64 -1.76 9.05 6.92
N VAL A 65 -1.02 7.97 6.70
CA VAL A 65 0.42 7.99 6.38
C VAL A 65 0.61 7.63 4.91
N ASP A 66 0.99 8.60 4.09
CA ASP A 66 1.29 8.40 2.67
C ASP A 66 2.79 8.20 2.48
N ILE A 67 3.21 7.03 1.98
CA ILE A 67 4.61 6.67 1.72
C ILE A 67 4.83 6.23 0.27
N HIS A 68 5.91 6.72 -0.32
CA HIS A 68 6.46 6.19 -1.56
C HIS A 68 7.47 5.06 -1.24
N VAL A 69 7.24 3.90 -1.84
CA VAL A 69 8.02 2.67 -1.64
C VAL A 69 8.70 2.27 -2.95
N PRO A 70 10.04 2.22 -2.99
CA PRO A 70 10.80 1.73 -4.13
C PRO A 70 10.43 0.30 -4.54
N ALA A 71 10.51 0.00 -5.83
CA ALA A 71 10.02 -1.27 -6.40
C ALA A 71 10.65 -2.52 -5.73
N MET A 72 11.92 -2.42 -5.31
CA MET A 72 12.65 -3.50 -4.63
C MET A 72 12.15 -3.82 -3.21
N TYR A 73 11.35 -2.95 -2.59
CA TYR A 73 10.83 -3.13 -1.24
C TYR A 73 9.32 -3.44 -1.20
N LEU A 74 8.61 -3.38 -2.34
CA LEU A 74 7.16 -3.54 -2.39
C LEU A 74 6.66 -4.86 -1.79
N ASP A 75 7.33 -5.97 -2.10
CA ASP A 75 6.97 -7.29 -1.58
C ASP A 75 7.11 -7.34 -0.05
N ILE A 76 8.18 -6.73 0.48
CA ILE A 76 8.47 -6.67 1.92
C ILE A 76 7.44 -5.78 2.62
N VAL A 77 7.21 -4.56 2.11
CA VAL A 77 6.23 -3.62 2.69
C VAL A 77 4.82 -4.22 2.66
N SER A 78 4.38 -4.74 1.51
CA SER A 78 3.03 -5.34 1.39
C SER A 78 2.85 -6.53 2.32
N THR A 79 3.89 -7.35 2.51
CA THR A 79 3.89 -8.45 3.48
C THR A 79 3.79 -7.94 4.92
N ILE A 80 4.60 -6.94 5.30
CA ILE A 80 4.59 -6.33 6.64
C ILE A 80 3.21 -5.73 6.95
N LEU A 81 2.62 -4.98 6.03
CA LEU A 81 1.29 -4.38 6.19
C LEU A 81 0.20 -5.45 6.36
N HIS A 82 0.22 -6.51 5.54
CA HIS A 82 -0.75 -7.61 5.63
C HIS A 82 -0.57 -8.46 6.90
N GLN A 83 0.66 -8.69 7.36
CA GLN A 83 0.92 -9.49 8.57
C GLN A 83 0.44 -8.80 9.85
N ASN A 84 0.44 -7.47 9.87
CA ASN A 84 0.02 -6.68 11.02
C ASN A 84 -1.43 -6.16 10.89
N ASP A 85 -2.23 -6.74 9.97
CA ASP A 85 -3.62 -6.34 9.64
C ASP A 85 -3.80 -4.81 9.44
N MET A 86 -2.76 -4.14 8.91
CA MET A 86 -2.77 -2.70 8.73
C MET A 86 -3.57 -2.33 7.50
N GLU A 87 -4.70 -1.65 7.70
CA GLU A 87 -5.50 -1.11 6.61
C GLU A 87 -4.65 -0.14 5.77
N HIS A 88 -4.60 -0.38 4.47
CA HIS A 88 -3.86 0.42 3.52
C HIS A 88 -4.54 0.47 2.14
N GLU A 89 -4.19 1.50 1.38
CA GLU A 89 -4.68 1.77 0.02
C GLU A 89 -3.47 2.06 -0.88
N VAL A 90 -3.48 1.59 -2.13
CA VAL A 90 -2.48 2.00 -3.13
C VAL A 90 -2.99 3.25 -3.84
N LEU A 91 -2.41 4.40 -3.52
CA LEU A 91 -2.76 5.69 -4.12
C LEU A 91 -2.21 5.85 -5.55
N ILE A 92 -1.03 5.25 -5.81
CA ILE A 92 -0.37 5.28 -7.12
C ILE A 92 0.25 3.91 -7.38
N GLU A 93 -0.27 3.22 -8.41
CA GLU A 93 0.11 1.85 -8.80
C GLU A 93 1.43 1.77 -9.59
N ASP A 94 1.78 2.83 -10.32
CA ASP A 94 3.10 3.03 -10.95
C ASP A 94 3.44 4.53 -10.98
N LEU A 95 4.44 4.89 -10.18
CA LEU A 95 4.88 6.27 -10.02
C LEU A 95 5.55 6.82 -11.29
N GLN A 96 6.25 6.00 -12.08
CA GLN A 96 6.82 6.45 -13.36
C GLN A 96 5.71 6.86 -14.33
N SER A 97 4.68 6.02 -14.50
CA SER A 97 3.53 6.35 -15.34
C SER A 97 2.80 7.61 -14.85
N ALA A 98 2.65 7.78 -13.53
CA ALA A 98 2.04 8.99 -12.97
C ALA A 98 2.88 10.27 -13.16
N ILE A 99 4.21 10.17 -13.19
CA ILE A 99 5.12 11.29 -13.51
C ILE A 99 5.06 11.61 -15.00
N GLU A 100 5.11 10.60 -15.88
CA GLU A 100 5.04 10.80 -17.33
C GLU A 100 3.68 11.37 -17.75
N GLY A 101 2.59 11.01 -17.07
CA GLY A 101 1.27 11.63 -17.24
C GLY A 101 1.21 13.12 -16.87
N GLN A 102 2.10 13.61 -15.99
CA GLN A 102 2.22 15.05 -15.67
C GLN A 102 3.02 15.83 -16.73
N ILE A 103 3.76 15.14 -17.60
CA ILE A 103 4.64 15.74 -18.61
C ILE A 103 3.96 15.65 -19.99
N ASP A 104 3.75 16.79 -20.64
CA ASP A 104 3.22 16.79 -22.01
C ASP A 104 4.29 16.28 -22.99
N ASN A 105 4.20 15.01 -23.36
CA ASN A 105 5.07 14.33 -24.32
C ASN A 105 4.92 14.84 -25.78
N ARG A 106 4.00 15.76 -26.05
CA ARG A 106 3.95 16.47 -27.34
C ARG A 106 5.13 17.45 -27.42
N PRO A 107 5.67 17.74 -28.61
CA PRO A 107 6.75 18.72 -28.76
C PRO A 107 6.33 20.06 -28.17
N SER A 108 6.88 20.39 -27.00
CA SER A 108 6.45 21.55 -26.23
C SER A 108 6.58 22.81 -27.09
N PRO A 109 5.52 23.63 -27.23
CA PRO A 109 5.71 24.96 -27.76
C PRO A 109 6.72 25.71 -26.87
N ARG A 110 7.46 26.66 -27.45
CA ARG A 110 8.40 27.52 -26.70
C ARG A 110 7.70 28.43 -25.68
N THR A 111 6.38 28.50 -25.72
CA THR A 111 5.54 29.38 -24.90
C THR A 111 5.14 28.74 -23.58
N HIS A 112 4.96 29.60 -22.59
CA HIS A 112 4.33 29.30 -21.29
C HIS A 112 2.89 28.78 -21.46
N SER A 113 2.41 27.99 -20.48
CA SER A 113 1.00 27.59 -20.38
C SER A 113 0.54 27.60 -18.92
N TYR A 114 -0.57 28.27 -18.64
CA TYR A 114 -1.17 28.32 -17.29
C TYR A 114 -1.83 27.00 -16.85
N THR A 115 -2.09 26.08 -17.78
CA THR A 115 -2.76 24.79 -17.54
C THR A 115 -1.79 23.60 -17.58
N LYS A 116 -0.49 23.86 -17.41
CA LYS A 116 0.60 22.86 -17.42
C LYS A 116 1.70 23.27 -16.46
N TYR A 117 2.48 22.31 -15.98
CA TYR A 117 3.70 22.62 -15.22
C TYR A 117 4.79 23.16 -16.16
N ASN A 118 5.39 24.30 -15.77
CA ASN A 118 6.37 25.02 -16.58
C ASN A 118 7.77 24.86 -15.97
N SER A 119 8.76 24.45 -16.76
CA SER A 119 10.17 24.46 -16.34
C SER A 119 10.63 25.85 -15.93
N PHE A 120 11.67 25.95 -15.10
CA PHE A 120 12.15 27.24 -14.58
C PHE A 120 12.44 28.27 -15.69
N ASP A 121 13.05 27.87 -16.80
CA ASP A 121 13.35 28.75 -17.94
C ASP A 121 12.06 29.37 -18.56
N LYS A 122 10.96 28.61 -18.60
CA LYS A 122 9.65 29.10 -19.04
C LYS A 122 9.06 30.08 -18.02
N VAL A 123 9.18 29.78 -16.72
CA VAL A 123 8.72 30.68 -15.64
C VAL A 123 9.49 32.00 -15.68
N GLN A 124 10.82 31.97 -15.85
CA GLN A 124 11.65 33.17 -15.95
C GLN A 124 11.32 33.99 -17.22
N SER A 125 11.07 33.33 -18.34
CA SER A 125 10.62 33.97 -19.58
C SER A 125 9.23 34.61 -19.41
N TRP A 126 8.33 33.94 -18.71
CA TRP A 126 7.00 34.44 -18.36
C TRP A 126 7.06 35.65 -17.41
N ILE A 127 7.88 35.62 -16.35
CA ILE A 127 8.14 36.76 -15.46
C ILE A 127 8.56 38.00 -16.27
N ASN A 128 9.48 37.81 -17.24
CA ASN A 128 9.94 38.89 -18.10
C ASN A 128 8.82 39.44 -18.99
N SER A 129 7.94 38.58 -19.51
CA SER A 129 6.79 38.97 -20.33
C SER A 129 5.72 39.71 -19.53
N MET A 130 5.33 39.20 -18.35
CA MET A 130 4.30 39.82 -17.50
C MET A 130 4.77 41.16 -16.96
N ALA A 131 6.01 41.28 -16.48
CA ALA A 131 6.56 42.55 -16.02
C ALA A 131 6.72 43.62 -17.11
N SER A 132 6.45 43.28 -18.38
CA SER A 132 6.47 44.19 -19.53
C SER A 132 5.07 44.46 -20.10
N SER A 133 4.00 43.85 -19.54
CA SER A 133 2.65 43.96 -20.10
C SER A 133 1.91 45.22 -19.67
N ASP A 134 2.08 45.66 -18.42
CA ASP A 134 1.50 46.89 -17.88
C ASP A 134 2.43 47.48 -16.81
N SER A 135 3.08 48.61 -17.12
CA SER A 135 4.07 49.24 -16.23
C SER A 135 3.47 50.13 -15.13
N ASP A 136 2.14 50.28 -15.10
CA ASP A 136 1.40 50.96 -14.03
C ASP A 136 0.70 49.97 -13.07
N LEU A 137 0.61 48.68 -13.42
CA LEU A 137 0.08 47.59 -12.57
C LEU A 137 1.09 46.53 -12.13
N ILE A 138 2.15 46.26 -12.91
CA ILE A 138 3.13 45.22 -12.60
C ILE A 138 4.58 45.66 -12.83
N SER A 139 5.46 45.23 -11.93
CA SER A 139 6.91 45.35 -12.06
C SER A 139 7.61 44.10 -11.53
N LYS A 140 8.91 43.94 -11.77
CA LYS A 140 9.71 42.82 -11.23
C LYS A 140 10.90 43.33 -10.43
N GLN A 141 11.32 42.53 -9.45
CA GLN A 141 12.53 42.79 -8.66
C GLN A 141 13.25 41.47 -8.38
N THR A 142 14.56 41.43 -8.62
CA THR A 142 15.41 40.32 -8.17
C THR A 142 15.83 40.57 -6.73
N ILE A 143 15.54 39.62 -5.83
CA ILE A 143 15.83 39.74 -4.38
C ILE A 143 17.19 39.18 -4.00
N GLY A 144 17.75 38.31 -4.84
CA GLY A 144 19.06 37.68 -4.71
C GLY A 144 19.23 36.58 -5.75
N ASN A 145 20.26 35.75 -5.60
CA ASN A 145 20.46 34.54 -6.39
C ASN A 145 20.36 33.30 -5.48
N SER A 146 19.98 32.17 -6.06
CA SER A 146 20.07 30.84 -5.45
C SER A 146 21.52 30.36 -5.31
N TYR A 147 21.71 29.21 -4.65
CA TYR A 147 23.02 28.61 -4.40
C TYR A 147 23.81 28.31 -5.68
N GLU A 148 23.14 27.78 -6.72
CA GLU A 148 23.72 27.53 -8.04
C GLU A 148 23.69 28.78 -8.95
N GLY A 149 23.30 29.94 -8.43
CA GLY A 149 23.46 31.25 -9.08
C GLY A 149 22.29 31.69 -9.98
N ARG A 150 21.12 31.05 -9.91
CA ARG A 150 19.92 31.46 -10.67
C ARG A 150 19.22 32.65 -9.98
N PRO A 151 18.66 33.61 -10.72
CA PRO A 151 18.05 34.81 -10.14
C PRO A 151 16.71 34.49 -9.47
N MET A 152 16.55 34.88 -8.20
CA MET A 152 15.26 34.85 -7.50
C MET A 152 14.50 36.14 -7.79
N THR A 153 13.54 36.08 -8.70
CA THR A 153 12.77 37.25 -9.16
C THR A 153 11.33 37.20 -8.67
N LEU A 154 10.91 38.21 -7.92
CA LEU A 154 9.51 38.43 -7.57
C LEU A 154 8.84 39.41 -8.54
N LEU A 155 7.52 39.32 -8.61
CA LEU A 155 6.64 40.26 -9.29
C LEU A 155 5.94 41.11 -8.23
N LYS A 156 5.96 42.43 -8.40
CA LYS A 156 5.16 43.36 -7.62
C LYS A 156 3.92 43.74 -8.43
N LEU A 157 2.76 43.30 -7.97
CA LEU A 157 1.44 43.69 -8.47
C LEU A 157 0.86 44.83 -7.66
N GLY A 158 0.13 45.72 -8.31
CA GLY A 158 -0.60 46.80 -7.64
C GLY A 158 -0.49 48.10 -8.42
N ARG A 159 -1.59 48.86 -8.47
CA ARG A 159 -1.61 50.16 -9.14
C ARG A 159 -0.58 51.09 -8.53
N LYS A 160 0.26 51.65 -9.40
CA LYS A 160 1.26 52.67 -9.09
C LYS A 160 0.62 53.87 -8.41
N SER A 161 1.13 54.21 -7.23
CA SER A 161 0.72 55.36 -6.43
C SER A 161 1.94 56.19 -6.03
N SER A 162 1.72 57.47 -5.72
CA SER A 162 2.71 58.33 -5.07
C SER A 162 2.83 58.06 -3.57
N SER A 163 1.81 57.45 -2.95
CA SER A 163 1.83 57.01 -1.56
C SER A 163 2.36 55.58 -1.43
N VAL A 164 3.10 55.31 -0.35
CA VAL A 164 3.47 53.94 0.03
C VAL A 164 2.21 53.18 0.44
N LYS A 165 1.92 52.06 -0.22
CA LYS A 165 0.80 51.16 0.10
C LYS A 165 1.24 50.07 1.09
N PRO A 166 0.33 49.55 1.94
CA PRO A 166 0.55 48.29 2.63
C PRO A 166 0.68 47.14 1.62
N ALA A 167 1.34 46.05 2.01
CA ALA A 167 1.65 44.96 1.10
C ALA A 167 1.35 43.57 1.65
N ILE A 168 1.01 42.65 0.75
CA ILE A 168 0.99 41.19 0.99
C ILE A 168 2.25 40.61 0.36
N PHE A 169 2.94 39.71 1.06
CA PHE A 169 3.99 38.89 0.48
C PHE A 169 3.47 37.47 0.28
N MET A 170 3.59 36.93 -0.93
CA MET A 170 3.20 35.58 -1.27
C MET A 170 4.34 34.85 -1.96
N ASP A 171 4.71 33.67 -1.47
CA ASP A 171 5.68 32.80 -2.13
C ASP A 171 5.12 31.39 -2.42
N CYS A 172 5.75 30.78 -3.42
CA CYS A 172 5.42 29.46 -3.93
C CYS A 172 6.71 28.67 -4.21
N GLY A 173 6.61 27.34 -4.26
CA GLY A 173 7.73 26.46 -4.62
C GLY A 173 8.91 26.55 -3.65
N ILE A 174 8.65 26.66 -2.34
CA ILE A 174 9.68 26.51 -1.29
C ILE A 174 10.17 25.05 -1.24
N HIS A 175 9.29 24.07 -1.42
CA HIS A 175 9.68 22.69 -1.67
C HIS A 175 9.61 22.38 -3.16
N ALA A 176 10.63 21.71 -3.68
CA ALA A 176 10.82 21.57 -5.12
C ALA A 176 9.79 20.65 -5.81
N ARG A 177 9.36 19.56 -5.17
CA ARG A 177 8.41 18.58 -5.72
C ARG A 177 6.96 19.07 -5.82
N GLU A 178 6.64 20.21 -5.22
CA GLU A 178 5.29 20.76 -5.02
C GLU A 178 4.82 21.62 -6.22
N TRP A 179 4.83 21.04 -7.43
CA TRP A 179 4.69 21.77 -8.71
C TRP A 179 3.38 22.58 -8.85
N ILE A 180 2.30 22.21 -8.16
CA ILE A 180 1.05 22.97 -8.17
C ILE A 180 1.18 24.34 -7.47
N SER A 181 2.10 24.50 -6.51
CA SER A 181 2.34 25.77 -5.83
C SER A 181 2.89 26.85 -6.79
N PRO A 182 4.01 26.64 -7.52
CA PRO A 182 4.43 27.57 -8.58
C PRO A 182 3.36 27.83 -9.65
N ALA A 183 2.58 26.82 -10.03
CA ALA A 183 1.50 26.99 -11.00
C ALA A 183 0.39 27.93 -10.47
N PHE A 184 0.03 27.82 -9.19
CA PHE A 184 -0.90 28.72 -8.51
C PHE A 184 -0.38 30.17 -8.50
N CYS A 185 0.87 30.43 -8.11
CA CYS A 185 1.43 31.79 -8.16
C CYS A 185 1.39 32.40 -9.57
N GLN A 186 1.63 31.59 -10.61
CA GLN A 186 1.51 32.03 -12.01
C GLN A 186 0.05 32.35 -12.37
N TRP A 187 -0.90 31.50 -11.96
CA TRP A 187 -2.34 31.71 -12.17
C TRP A 187 -2.84 32.97 -11.45
N PHE A 188 -2.44 33.19 -10.20
CA PHE A 188 -2.80 34.39 -9.44
C PHE A 188 -2.39 35.68 -10.15
N VAL A 189 -1.15 35.76 -10.65
CA VAL A 189 -0.66 36.91 -11.43
C VAL A 189 -1.51 37.15 -12.68
N LYS A 190 -1.89 36.08 -13.39
CA LYS A 190 -2.77 36.17 -14.57
C LYS A 190 -4.14 36.74 -14.21
N GLU A 191 -4.81 36.15 -13.22
CA GLU A 191 -6.17 36.57 -12.84
C GLU A 191 -6.17 37.99 -12.26
N ALA A 192 -5.16 38.34 -11.47
CA ALA A 192 -5.00 39.69 -10.93
C ALA A 192 -4.90 40.75 -12.03
N LEU A 193 -4.14 40.48 -13.10
CA LEU A 193 -4.03 41.39 -14.24
C LEU A 193 -5.24 41.35 -15.19
N SER A 194 -5.83 40.17 -15.43
CA SER A 194 -6.94 40.01 -16.38
C SER A 194 -8.28 40.53 -15.84
N THR A 195 -8.48 40.49 -14.52
CA THR A 195 -9.73 40.92 -13.88
C THR A 195 -9.67 42.35 -13.33
N TYR A 196 -8.48 42.95 -13.18
CA TYR A 196 -8.36 44.34 -12.75
C TYR A 196 -9.14 45.30 -13.67
N GLY A 197 -9.95 46.18 -13.06
CA GLY A 197 -10.88 47.07 -13.74
C GLY A 197 -12.24 46.45 -14.08
N SER A 198 -12.43 45.13 -13.90
CA SER A 198 -13.70 44.43 -14.15
C SER A 198 -14.24 43.70 -12.93
N ASP A 199 -13.40 42.98 -12.17
CA ASP A 199 -13.77 42.49 -10.84
C ASP A 199 -13.53 43.56 -9.78
N SER A 200 -14.56 43.86 -8.98
CA SER A 200 -14.51 44.93 -7.98
C SER A 200 -13.56 44.64 -6.82
N GLN A 201 -13.40 43.37 -6.42
CA GLN A 201 -12.58 42.99 -5.26
C GLN A 201 -11.09 43.04 -5.61
N MET A 202 -10.70 42.44 -6.74
CA MET A 202 -9.34 42.53 -7.27
C MET A 202 -8.95 43.98 -7.59
N THR A 203 -9.89 44.77 -8.10
CA THR A 203 -9.66 46.20 -8.38
C THR A 203 -9.42 46.98 -7.08
N SER A 204 -10.20 46.78 -6.02
CA SER A 204 -9.94 47.38 -4.71
C SER A 204 -8.58 46.93 -4.14
N LEU A 205 -8.33 45.61 -4.11
CA LEU A 205 -7.07 45.02 -3.62
C LEU A 205 -5.84 45.65 -4.26
N LEU A 206 -5.79 45.76 -5.60
CA LEU A 206 -4.62 46.30 -6.30
C LEU A 206 -4.54 47.84 -6.27
N ASN A 207 -5.65 48.55 -6.04
CA ASN A 207 -5.62 50.00 -5.80
C ASN A 207 -5.07 50.31 -4.39
N GLU A 208 -5.47 49.54 -3.37
CA GLU A 208 -5.21 49.83 -1.96
C GLU A 208 -3.93 49.18 -1.42
N MET A 209 -3.55 48.02 -1.96
CA MET A 209 -2.39 47.25 -1.55
C MET A 209 -1.41 47.00 -2.71
N ASP A 210 -0.19 46.60 -2.36
CA ASP A 210 0.74 45.91 -3.27
C ASP A 210 0.78 44.41 -2.94
N VAL A 211 0.91 43.54 -3.94
CA VAL A 211 1.12 42.09 -3.74
C VAL A 211 2.45 41.70 -4.34
N TYR A 212 3.39 41.30 -3.49
CA TYR A 212 4.68 40.75 -3.89
C TYR A 212 4.55 39.24 -4.06
N VAL A 213 4.67 38.74 -5.30
CA VAL A 213 4.56 37.32 -5.64
C VAL A 213 5.94 36.78 -6.02
N LEU A 214 6.46 35.81 -5.28
CA LEU A 214 7.68 35.05 -5.61
C LEU A 214 7.27 33.66 -6.16
N PRO A 215 7.26 33.43 -7.49
CA PRO A 215 6.65 32.24 -8.06
C PRO A 215 7.39 30.92 -7.78
N VAL A 216 8.70 31.00 -7.54
CA VAL A 216 9.55 29.86 -7.14
C VAL A 216 10.59 30.38 -6.16
N LEU A 217 10.55 29.92 -4.92
CA LEU A 217 11.54 30.23 -3.89
C LEU A 217 12.77 29.31 -4.02
N ASN A 218 12.57 27.99 -4.01
CA ASN A 218 13.64 27.00 -4.18
C ASN A 218 13.89 26.73 -5.67
N VAL A 219 14.49 27.74 -6.32
CA VAL A 219 14.73 27.76 -7.77
C VAL A 219 15.60 26.58 -8.24
N ASP A 220 16.66 26.25 -7.50
CA ASP A 220 17.58 25.18 -7.90
C ASP A 220 16.98 23.78 -7.71
N GLY A 221 16.26 23.57 -6.60
CA GLY A 221 15.52 22.33 -6.39
C GLY A 221 14.44 22.13 -7.44
N TYR A 222 13.66 23.17 -7.75
CA TYR A 222 12.62 23.10 -8.78
C TYR A 222 13.21 22.76 -10.15
N ASP A 223 14.30 23.41 -10.57
CA ASP A 223 14.99 23.08 -11.82
C ASP A 223 15.53 21.63 -11.83
N TYR A 224 16.00 21.14 -10.69
CA TYR A 224 16.46 19.75 -10.53
C TYR A 224 15.31 18.73 -10.64
N THR A 225 14.12 19.02 -10.12
CA THR A 225 12.95 18.12 -10.29
C THR A 225 12.47 18.00 -11.74
N HIS A 226 12.71 19.02 -12.58
CA HIS A 226 12.40 18.99 -14.00
C HIS A 226 13.46 18.30 -14.88
N LYS A 227 14.64 17.96 -14.31
CA LYS A 227 15.82 17.51 -15.07
C LYS A 227 16.47 16.22 -14.54
N SER A 228 16.14 15.78 -13.32
CA SER A 228 16.80 14.62 -12.70
C SER A 228 15.87 13.85 -11.74
N ASN A 229 15.68 14.31 -10.50
CA ASN A 229 14.87 13.58 -9.51
C ASN A 229 13.58 14.35 -9.21
N ARG A 230 12.44 13.83 -9.72
CA ARG A 230 11.11 14.44 -9.57
C ARG A 230 10.62 14.52 -8.11
N MET A 231 11.10 13.65 -7.22
CA MET A 231 10.74 13.61 -5.80
C MET A 231 11.65 14.45 -4.91
N TRP A 232 12.66 15.12 -5.48
CA TRP A 232 13.53 16.02 -4.73
C TRP A 232 12.74 17.16 -4.06
N ARG A 233 12.96 17.35 -2.75
CA ARG A 233 12.28 18.39 -1.94
C ARG A 233 13.17 19.60 -1.62
N LYS A 234 14.40 19.34 -1.18
CA LYS A 234 15.36 20.27 -0.55
C LYS A 234 15.96 21.32 -1.51
N THR A 235 16.76 22.24 -0.98
CA THR A 235 17.66 23.10 -1.77
C THR A 235 18.76 22.28 -2.48
N ARG A 236 19.71 22.93 -3.17
CA ARG A 236 20.88 22.29 -3.81
C ARG A 236 22.23 22.68 -3.19
N SER A 237 22.22 23.23 -1.97
CA SER A 237 23.42 23.63 -1.25
C SER A 237 24.34 22.43 -0.91
N ARG A 238 25.65 22.67 -0.79
CA ARG A 238 26.63 21.64 -0.41
C ARG A 238 27.24 21.95 0.95
N LYS A 239 27.26 20.95 1.84
CA LYS A 239 27.91 21.02 3.16
C LYS A 239 29.30 20.37 3.09
N SER A 240 30.34 21.10 3.50
CA SER A 240 31.68 20.52 3.61
C SER A 240 31.68 19.35 4.60
N GLY A 241 32.35 18.25 4.24
CA GLY A 241 32.37 17.02 5.03
C GLY A 241 31.11 16.13 4.91
N SER A 242 30.18 16.44 4.00
CA SER A 242 29.02 15.59 3.69
C SER A 242 28.92 15.31 2.19
N SER A 243 28.52 14.10 1.83
CA SER A 243 28.11 13.73 0.46
C SER A 243 26.69 14.17 0.12
N CYS A 244 25.84 14.34 1.14
CA CYS A 244 24.43 14.70 0.98
C CYS A 244 24.24 16.19 0.65
N ILE A 245 23.21 16.48 -0.15
CA ILE A 245 22.98 17.79 -0.77
C ILE A 245 21.67 18.39 -0.25
N GLY A 246 21.66 19.70 -0.06
CA GLY A 246 20.50 20.50 0.28
C GLY A 246 20.07 20.43 1.75
N ALA A 247 19.36 21.47 2.17
CA ALA A 247 18.57 21.52 3.40
C ALA A 247 17.10 21.73 3.05
N ASP A 248 16.21 21.46 4.00
CA ASP A 248 14.81 21.86 3.90
C ASP A 248 14.70 23.38 4.14
N PRO A 249 14.33 24.17 3.12
CA PRO A 249 14.23 25.62 3.28
C PRO A 249 13.11 26.02 4.27
N ASN A 250 12.08 25.20 4.46
CA ASN A 250 11.02 25.42 5.46
C ASN A 250 11.31 24.76 6.81
N ARG A 251 12.57 24.42 7.07
CA ARG A 251 13.16 24.16 8.40
C ARG A 251 14.34 25.08 8.71
N ASN A 252 14.60 26.05 7.83
CA ASN A 252 15.81 26.88 7.89
C ASN A 252 15.57 28.30 8.44
N PHE A 253 14.32 28.76 8.59
CA PHE A 253 14.05 30.09 9.13
C PHE A 253 14.31 30.17 10.64
N ASN A 254 14.50 31.38 11.17
CA ASN A 254 14.86 31.61 12.57
C ASN A 254 13.63 31.64 13.51
N ALA A 255 12.83 30.58 13.53
CA ALA A 255 11.67 30.40 14.41
C ALA A 255 11.76 29.04 15.11
N GLY A 256 12.17 29.03 16.39
CA GLY A 256 12.49 27.79 17.11
C GLY A 256 13.54 26.90 16.42
N TRP A 257 14.42 27.47 15.58
CA TRP A 257 15.19 26.74 14.56
C TRP A 257 15.78 25.40 15.05
N CYS A 258 15.44 24.32 14.33
CA CYS A 258 15.93 22.96 14.55
C CYS A 258 15.63 22.34 15.94
N THR A 259 14.62 22.82 16.68
CA THR A 259 14.24 22.26 17.99
C THR A 259 13.27 21.07 17.93
N VAL A 260 12.32 21.07 16.99
CA VAL A 260 11.28 20.03 16.84
C VAL A 260 10.89 19.83 15.37
N GLY A 261 10.51 18.61 15.00
CA GLY A 261 10.01 18.27 13.64
C GLY A 261 11.01 18.51 12.51
N ALA A 262 12.32 18.56 12.82
CA ALA A 262 13.42 18.86 11.91
C ALA A 262 14.64 18.00 12.26
N SER A 263 15.53 17.75 11.29
CA SER A 263 16.72 16.91 11.48
C SER A 263 18.02 17.70 11.42
N SER A 264 19.02 17.28 12.20
CA SER A 264 20.42 17.74 12.09
C SER A 264 21.28 16.90 11.14
N ASN A 265 20.75 15.78 10.64
CA ASN A 265 21.41 14.89 9.67
C ASN A 265 21.31 15.50 8.25
N PRO A 266 22.43 15.83 7.57
CA PRO A 266 22.42 16.40 6.21
C PRO A 266 21.70 15.55 5.15
N CYS A 267 21.60 14.23 5.38
CA CYS A 267 20.96 13.32 4.43
C CYS A 267 19.44 13.29 4.57
N SER A 268 18.89 13.65 5.74
CA SER A 268 17.43 13.72 5.95
C SER A 268 16.78 14.77 5.06
N ASP A 269 15.56 14.52 4.57
CA ASP A 269 14.77 15.49 3.81
C ASP A 269 14.24 16.65 4.65
N THR A 270 14.22 16.52 5.98
CA THR A 270 13.89 17.62 6.93
C THR A 270 15.14 18.25 7.56
N TYR A 271 16.32 18.12 6.91
CA TYR A 271 17.57 18.71 7.39
C TYR A 271 17.45 20.24 7.55
N CYS A 272 17.61 20.74 8.77
CA CYS A 272 17.38 22.15 9.12
C CYS A 272 18.46 23.13 8.62
N GLY A 273 19.51 22.65 7.97
CA GLY A 273 20.66 23.44 7.52
C GLY A 273 21.78 23.52 8.56
N THR A 274 22.79 24.35 8.29
CA THR A 274 23.98 24.48 9.18
C THR A 274 23.78 25.49 10.32
N LYS A 275 22.81 26.39 10.16
CA LYS A 275 22.33 27.41 11.10
C LYS A 275 21.02 27.96 10.57
N ALA A 276 20.29 28.71 11.39
CA ALA A 276 19.17 29.51 10.90
C ALA A 276 19.62 30.45 9.77
N GLU A 277 18.78 30.58 8.74
CA GLU A 277 19.03 31.29 7.48
C GLU A 277 20.37 30.88 6.84
N SER A 278 20.76 29.59 6.88
CA SER A 278 21.94 29.06 6.16
C SER A 278 21.75 29.03 4.64
N GLU A 279 20.56 28.67 4.19
CA GLU A 279 20.22 28.58 2.78
C GLU A 279 20.09 30.00 2.20
N ILE A 280 20.71 30.25 1.06
CA ILE A 280 20.74 31.60 0.49
C ILE A 280 19.35 32.01 -0.01
N GLU A 281 18.53 31.05 -0.43
CA GLU A 281 17.16 31.23 -0.86
C GLU A 281 16.27 31.72 0.28
N ALA A 282 16.30 31.02 1.42
CA ALA A 282 15.59 31.42 2.64
C ALA A 282 16.08 32.78 3.14
N ARG A 283 17.41 33.00 3.14
CA ARG A 283 18.01 34.29 3.54
C ARG A 283 17.60 35.44 2.63
N ASN A 284 17.53 35.25 1.31
CA ASN A 284 17.11 36.29 0.36
C ASN A 284 15.68 36.76 0.64
N VAL A 285 14.77 35.82 0.96
CA VAL A 285 13.38 36.12 1.36
C VAL A 285 13.36 36.81 2.73
N ALA A 286 14.10 36.29 3.71
CA ALA A 286 14.19 36.89 5.04
C ALA A 286 14.75 38.33 4.99
N ASP A 287 15.81 38.58 4.23
CA ASP A 287 16.39 39.91 3.99
C ASP A 287 15.42 40.84 3.25
N PHE A 288 14.62 40.33 2.31
CA PHE A 288 13.58 41.13 1.65
C PHE A 288 12.47 41.54 2.62
N ILE A 289 11.93 40.59 3.39
CA ILE A 289 10.85 40.85 4.35
C ILE A 289 11.35 41.75 5.48
N ARG A 290 12.55 41.51 6.05
CA ARG A 290 13.16 42.37 7.07
C ARG A 290 13.33 43.82 6.59
N ARG A 291 13.72 44.05 5.32
CA ARG A 291 13.82 45.39 4.71
C ARG A 291 12.45 46.07 4.48
N ASN A 292 11.40 45.30 4.21
CA ASN A 292 10.07 45.80 3.89
C ASN A 292 9.05 45.63 5.04
N LYS A 293 9.51 45.30 6.25
CA LYS A 293 8.67 44.97 7.42
C LYS A 293 7.63 46.05 7.76
N SER A 294 7.95 47.32 7.52
CA SER A 294 7.02 48.44 7.78
C SER A 294 5.78 48.41 6.88
N ILE A 295 5.90 47.92 5.64
CA ILE A 295 4.81 47.92 4.65
C ILE A 295 4.08 46.59 4.54
N ILE A 296 4.78 45.45 4.71
CA ILE A 296 4.15 44.13 4.67
C ILE A 296 3.16 43.98 5.85
N LYS A 297 1.99 43.36 5.61
CA LYS A 297 0.90 43.15 6.58
C LYS A 297 0.38 41.70 6.64
N ALA A 298 0.67 40.91 5.61
CA ALA A 298 0.36 39.49 5.54
C ALA A 298 1.46 38.74 4.79
N TYR A 299 1.67 37.48 5.19
CA TYR A 299 2.60 36.54 4.59
C TYR A 299 1.85 35.25 4.23
N ILE A 300 1.90 34.86 2.97
CA ILE A 300 1.21 33.66 2.45
C ILE A 300 2.26 32.77 1.79
N THR A 301 2.43 31.55 2.29
CA THR A 301 3.30 30.56 1.64
C THR A 301 2.47 29.38 1.16
N VAL A 302 2.66 29.01 -0.11
CA VAL A 302 1.82 28.04 -0.80
C VAL A 302 2.58 26.73 -0.99
N HIS A 303 1.94 25.63 -0.60
CA HIS A 303 2.50 24.28 -0.54
C HIS A 303 1.57 23.24 -1.18
N SER A 304 2.03 21.99 -1.28
CA SER A 304 1.18 20.83 -1.58
C SER A 304 1.76 19.52 -1.03
N TYR A 305 0.98 18.53 -0.63
CA TYR A 305 -0.48 18.44 -0.65
C TYR A 305 -1.05 18.25 0.76
N SER A 306 -2.36 18.51 0.92
CA SER A 306 -3.28 17.92 1.91
C SER A 306 -4.61 18.68 2.03
N GLN A 307 -4.84 19.77 1.26
CA GLN A 307 -5.99 20.67 1.43
C GLN A 307 -6.10 21.24 2.85
N LEU A 308 -5.06 21.97 3.27
CA LEU A 308 -4.97 22.56 4.61
C LEU A 308 -4.78 24.07 4.50
N LEU A 309 -5.34 24.81 5.45
CA LEU A 309 -5.14 26.25 5.59
C LEU A 309 -4.67 26.54 7.01
N LEU A 310 -3.34 26.48 7.19
CA LEU A 310 -2.72 26.61 8.51
C LEU A 310 -2.38 28.07 8.81
N PHE A 311 -2.17 28.34 10.09
CA PHE A 311 -1.55 29.55 10.61
C PHE A 311 -0.67 29.23 11.84
N PRO A 312 0.17 30.16 12.32
CA PRO A 312 1.03 29.93 13.48
C PRO A 312 0.29 29.54 14.78
N TYR A 313 0.92 28.77 15.66
CA TYR A 313 2.30 28.28 15.58
C TYR A 313 2.44 26.85 15.05
N ALA A 314 3.58 26.56 14.43
CA ALA A 314 4.06 25.22 14.10
C ALA A 314 5.13 24.73 15.10
N TYR A 315 6.07 25.57 15.55
CA TYR A 315 7.14 25.14 16.45
C TYR A 315 6.70 24.95 17.92
N THR A 316 5.50 25.40 18.28
CA THR A 316 4.94 25.31 19.64
C THR A 316 3.42 25.08 19.58
N PHE A 317 2.88 24.49 20.64
CA PHE A 317 1.42 24.38 20.86
C PHE A 317 0.81 25.63 21.51
N GLU A 318 1.61 26.65 21.83
CA GLU A 318 1.09 27.94 22.27
C GLU A 318 0.25 28.59 21.17
N LEU A 319 -0.84 29.24 21.55
CA LEU A 319 -1.70 29.93 20.60
C LEU A 319 -1.11 31.30 20.25
N ALA A 320 -1.09 31.62 18.96
CA ALA A 320 -0.78 32.96 18.47
C ALA A 320 -1.65 34.03 19.19
N ALA A 321 -1.07 35.17 19.53
CA ALA A 321 -1.80 36.28 20.16
C ALA A 321 -3.07 36.73 19.38
N THR A 322 -3.09 36.56 18.05
CA THR A 322 -4.25 36.83 17.18
C THR A 322 -5.01 35.56 16.75
N HIS A 323 -4.84 34.43 17.45
CA HIS A 323 -5.40 33.12 17.09
C HIS A 323 -6.88 33.16 16.67
N SER A 324 -7.76 33.82 17.43
CA SER A 324 -9.20 33.88 17.12
C SER A 324 -9.52 34.64 15.82
N GLU A 325 -8.68 35.60 15.44
CA GLU A 325 -8.80 36.32 14.17
C GLU A 325 -8.29 35.46 13.01
N LEU A 326 -7.11 34.84 13.18
CA LEU A 326 -6.52 33.91 12.22
C LEU A 326 -7.47 32.73 11.92
N MET A 327 -8.06 32.13 12.96
CA MET A 327 -9.02 31.03 12.83
C MET A 327 -10.25 31.46 12.01
N LYS A 328 -10.81 32.64 12.29
CA LYS A 328 -11.96 33.18 11.55
C LYS A 328 -11.64 33.49 10.09
N VAL A 329 -10.45 34.03 9.81
CA VAL A 329 -9.96 34.27 8.44
C VAL A 329 -9.77 32.95 7.71
N ALA A 330 -9.16 31.95 8.37
CA ALA A 330 -8.92 30.62 7.83
C ALA A 330 -10.21 29.84 7.56
N GLU A 331 -11.23 29.92 8.43
CA GLU A 331 -12.56 29.35 8.19
C GLU A 331 -13.28 30.05 7.03
N GLY A 332 -13.25 31.38 6.99
CA GLY A 332 -13.86 32.16 5.91
C GLY A 332 -13.25 31.86 4.55
N ALA A 333 -11.92 31.74 4.48
CA ALA A 333 -11.20 31.37 3.26
C ALA A 333 -11.50 29.91 2.84
N SER A 334 -11.49 28.95 3.77
CA SER A 334 -11.85 27.55 3.49
C SER A 334 -13.31 27.41 3.05
N ALA A 335 -14.24 28.17 3.62
CA ALA A 335 -15.63 28.22 3.18
C ALA A 335 -15.78 28.82 1.77
N ALA A 336 -15.01 29.86 1.44
CA ALA A 336 -14.98 30.44 0.09
C ALA A 336 -14.41 29.45 -0.94
N LEU A 337 -13.32 28.74 -0.63
CA LEU A 337 -12.76 27.67 -1.47
C LEU A 337 -13.78 26.53 -1.69
N HIS A 338 -14.40 26.05 -0.62
CA HIS A 338 -15.43 25.01 -0.67
C HIS A 338 -16.65 25.43 -1.50
N SER A 339 -17.03 26.72 -1.50
CA SER A 339 -18.19 27.21 -2.24
C SER A 339 -18.10 27.03 -3.76
N LEU A 340 -16.88 26.92 -4.31
CA LEU A 340 -16.65 26.85 -5.75
C LEU A 340 -16.69 25.41 -6.30
N TYR A 341 -16.03 24.46 -5.62
CA TYR A 341 -15.88 23.07 -6.11
C TYR A 341 -16.21 21.99 -5.06
N GLY A 342 -16.63 22.35 -3.85
CA GLY A 342 -16.83 21.39 -2.76
C GLY A 342 -15.53 20.87 -2.11
N THR A 343 -14.36 21.31 -2.61
CA THR A 343 -13.04 20.98 -2.04
C THR A 343 -12.98 21.42 -0.58
N ARG A 344 -12.80 20.47 0.34
CA ARG A 344 -12.77 20.74 1.78
C ARG A 344 -11.34 21.04 2.22
N TYR A 345 -11.15 22.19 2.84
CA TYR A 345 -9.91 22.57 3.49
C TYR A 345 -10.06 22.49 5.00
N THR A 346 -9.11 21.83 5.68
CA THR A 346 -9.05 21.85 7.15
C THR A 346 -8.22 23.05 7.60
N SER A 347 -8.79 23.88 8.47
CA SER A 347 -8.17 25.10 8.98
C SER A 347 -7.75 24.93 10.44
N GLY A 348 -6.62 25.54 10.83
CA GLY A 348 -6.20 25.54 12.25
C GLY A 348 -4.73 25.93 12.47
N PRO A 349 -4.28 26.02 13.73
CA PRO A 349 -2.87 26.25 14.05
C PRO A 349 -2.03 25.05 13.64
N ALA A 350 -0.89 25.30 12.99
CA ALA A 350 -0.10 24.27 12.30
C ALA A 350 0.32 23.08 13.21
N ALA A 351 0.77 23.36 14.43
CA ALA A 351 1.22 22.34 15.39
C ALA A 351 0.13 21.35 15.78
N ALA A 352 -1.12 21.81 15.92
CA ALA A 352 -2.27 20.98 16.31
C ALA A 352 -3.04 20.40 15.12
N THR A 353 -2.87 20.97 13.92
CA THR A 353 -3.57 20.53 12.69
C THR A 353 -2.76 19.52 11.88
N ILE A 354 -1.43 19.52 12.03
CA ILE A 354 -0.54 18.52 11.40
C ILE A 354 0.39 17.90 12.44
N TYR A 355 1.41 18.65 12.88
CA TYR A 355 2.37 18.26 13.91
C TYR A 355 3.30 19.43 14.25
N PRO A 356 4.02 19.38 15.39
CA PRO A 356 5.06 20.36 15.72
C PRO A 356 6.23 20.35 14.73
N ALA A 357 6.56 21.51 14.16
CA ALA A 357 7.64 21.68 13.18
C ALA A 357 8.30 23.06 13.31
N ALA A 358 9.61 23.08 13.54
CA ALA A 358 10.36 24.31 13.74
C ALA A 358 11.14 24.79 12.51
N GLY A 359 11.44 26.09 12.47
CA GLY A 359 12.15 26.73 11.37
C GLY A 359 11.30 27.02 10.13
N GLY A 360 9.96 27.04 10.29
CA GLY A 360 9.01 27.41 9.25
C GLY A 360 9.03 28.91 8.93
N SER A 361 8.76 29.27 7.67
CA SER A 361 8.75 30.66 7.20
C SER A 361 7.55 31.47 7.71
N ASP A 362 6.41 30.80 7.91
CA ASP A 362 5.17 31.35 8.45
C ASP A 362 5.29 31.74 9.93
N ASP A 363 5.81 30.84 10.76
CA ASP A 363 6.13 31.14 12.16
C ASP A 363 7.15 32.27 12.27
N TRP A 364 8.22 32.24 11.46
CA TRP A 364 9.24 33.30 11.43
C TRP A 364 8.67 34.66 11.01
N ALA A 365 7.77 34.68 10.02
CA ALA A 365 7.13 35.92 9.58
C ALA A 365 6.25 36.51 10.70
N TYR A 366 5.54 35.65 11.45
CA TYR A 366 4.73 36.07 12.58
C TYR A 366 5.58 36.57 13.76
N ASP A 367 6.59 35.79 14.19
CA ASP A 367 7.53 36.13 15.27
C ASP A 367 8.40 37.35 14.98
N LEU A 368 8.68 37.64 13.71
CA LEU A 368 9.36 38.87 13.32
C LEU A 368 8.61 40.12 13.83
N GLY A 369 7.33 40.00 14.20
CA GLY A 369 6.61 40.99 14.98
C GLY A 369 5.99 42.05 14.08
N PHE A 370 4.99 41.64 13.31
CA PHE A 370 3.93 42.54 12.89
C PHE A 370 3.14 42.95 14.15
N ASN A 371 2.76 44.23 14.27
CA ASN A 371 2.02 44.73 15.43
C ASN A 371 0.68 43.96 15.54
N PRO A 372 0.24 43.43 16.70
CA PRO A 372 -0.99 42.64 16.85
C PRO A 372 -2.29 43.36 16.45
N LEU A 373 -2.23 44.65 16.07
CA LEU A 373 -3.32 45.43 15.48
C LEU A 373 -3.21 45.62 13.95
N THR A 374 -2.20 45.05 13.29
CA THR A 374 -1.96 45.21 11.84
C THR A 374 -1.44 43.95 11.12
N CYS A 375 -1.33 42.82 11.81
CA CYS A 375 -0.98 41.52 11.22
C CYS A 375 -2.24 40.76 10.82
N TRP A 376 -2.58 40.70 9.54
CA TRP A 376 -3.81 40.04 9.08
C TRP A 376 -3.62 38.55 8.76
N GLY A 377 -2.38 38.06 8.77
CA GLY A 377 -2.10 36.63 8.72
C GLY A 377 -0.68 36.27 8.29
N ALA A 378 -0.10 35.29 8.97
CA ALA A 378 0.80 34.34 8.33
C ALA A 378 -0.02 33.09 8.05
N SER A 379 -0.07 32.62 6.81
CA SER A 379 -0.88 31.44 6.45
C SER A 379 -0.18 30.52 5.48
N ARG A 380 -0.27 29.22 5.76
CA ARG A 380 0.23 28.14 4.91
C ARG A 380 -0.94 27.51 4.17
N LEU A 381 -1.07 27.81 2.88
CA LEU A 381 -2.08 27.18 2.02
C LEU A 381 -1.49 25.92 1.39
N VAL A 382 -1.98 24.76 1.79
CA VAL A 382 -1.54 23.46 1.27
C VAL A 382 -2.61 22.94 0.30
N LEU A 383 -2.29 22.90 -1.00
CA LEU A 383 -3.23 22.56 -2.08
C LEU A 383 -3.48 21.03 -2.17
N GLU A 384 -4.27 20.63 -3.17
CA GLU A 384 -4.50 19.22 -3.53
C GLU A 384 -3.44 18.73 -4.53
N GLN A 385 -2.85 17.54 -4.29
CA GLN A 385 -2.18 16.72 -5.32
C GLN A 385 -1.91 15.29 -4.79
N VAL A 386 -2.78 14.32 -5.10
CA VAL A 386 -2.51 12.88 -4.95
C VAL A 386 -3.04 12.14 -6.19
N GLY A 387 -2.19 11.40 -6.89
CA GLY A 387 -2.57 10.44 -7.94
C GLY A 387 -3.13 11.04 -9.25
N VAL A 388 -2.78 10.43 -10.38
CA VAL A 388 -3.37 10.76 -11.70
C VAL A 388 -4.40 9.68 -12.06
N SER A 389 -5.67 9.89 -11.73
CA SER A 389 -6.75 9.01 -12.19
C SER A 389 -6.93 9.14 -13.71
N HIS A 390 -7.03 8.01 -14.43
CA HIS A 390 -7.11 7.98 -15.89
C HIS A 390 -8.38 8.59 -16.51
N ASP A 391 -9.38 8.95 -15.71
CA ASP A 391 -10.64 9.60 -16.15
C ASP A 391 -10.72 11.11 -15.84
N ALA A 392 -9.58 11.80 -15.77
CA ALA A 392 -9.51 13.26 -15.62
C ALA A 392 -9.12 13.96 -16.95
N PRO A 393 -10.08 14.42 -17.78
CA PRO A 393 -9.78 15.31 -18.91
C PRO A 393 -9.25 16.68 -18.42
N PRO A 394 -8.78 17.55 -19.34
CA PRO A 394 -8.33 18.92 -19.03
C PRO A 394 -9.42 19.90 -18.54
N CYS A 395 -10.51 19.41 -17.94
CA CYS A 395 -11.74 20.14 -17.64
C CYS A 395 -11.86 20.70 -16.21
N TRP A 396 -10.85 20.52 -15.35
CA TRP A 396 -10.78 21.07 -13.97
C TRP A 396 -10.83 22.62 -13.86
N TYR A 397 -11.11 23.33 -14.95
CA TYR A 397 -11.26 24.78 -15.00
C TYR A 397 -12.71 25.27 -15.02
N LYS A 398 -13.72 24.40 -15.18
CA LYS A 398 -15.14 24.80 -15.29
C LYS A 398 -16.11 23.70 -14.86
N SER A 399 -17.01 24.02 -13.93
CA SER A 399 -18.47 23.77 -13.96
C SER A 399 -19.06 23.53 -12.57
N THR A 400 -20.23 24.10 -12.29
CA THR A 400 -20.96 24.03 -11.01
C THR A 400 -22.44 23.71 -11.23
N SER A 401 -23.05 22.80 -10.44
CA SER A 401 -24.46 22.81 -9.98
C SER A 401 -24.83 21.58 -9.11
N VAL A 402 -24.73 21.64 -7.76
CA VAL A 402 -25.76 21.81 -6.68
C VAL A 402 -26.76 20.68 -6.30
N TYR A 403 -26.74 20.35 -4.98
CA TYR A 403 -27.79 19.82 -4.05
C TYR A 403 -27.91 18.29 -3.70
N PRO A 404 -28.35 17.92 -2.45
CA PRO A 404 -27.81 16.75 -1.72
C PRO A 404 -28.77 15.82 -0.89
N LEU A 405 -28.27 14.61 -0.58
CA LEU A 405 -28.35 13.78 0.67
C LEU A 405 -29.67 13.55 1.48
N SER A 406 -29.97 12.27 1.83
CA SER A 406 -29.98 11.74 3.24
C SER A 406 -30.35 10.22 3.37
N PRO A 407 -30.02 9.50 4.48
CA PRO A 407 -30.16 8.02 4.65
C PRO A 407 -30.91 7.52 5.93
N PHE A 408 -31.15 6.19 6.11
CA PHE A 408 -31.42 5.45 7.39
C PHE A 408 -31.50 3.88 7.19
N SER A 409 -31.84 3.06 8.21
CA SER A 409 -30.91 2.16 8.95
C SER A 409 -31.56 0.99 9.75
N SER A 410 -30.83 -0.13 10.00
CA SER A 410 -31.02 -1.16 11.09
C SER A 410 -32.21 -2.18 10.99
N THR A 411 -32.39 -3.32 11.72
CA THR A 411 -31.67 -4.05 12.85
C THR A 411 -32.12 -5.55 13.08
N LEU A 412 -31.18 -6.46 13.45
CA LEU A 412 -31.10 -7.59 14.46
C LEU A 412 -32.07 -8.81 14.73
N SER A 413 -31.44 -9.89 15.31
CA SER A 413 -31.89 -11.03 16.21
C SER A 413 -32.40 -12.39 15.66
N SER A 414 -32.30 -13.58 16.32
CA SER A 414 -31.34 -14.28 17.26
C SER A 414 -31.83 -15.72 17.67
N CYS A 415 -30.98 -16.59 18.31
CA CYS A 415 -31.26 -17.76 19.24
C CYS A 415 -30.62 -19.18 18.93
N VAL A 416 -30.68 -20.15 19.89
CA VAL A 416 -29.64 -21.17 20.28
C VAL A 416 -30.19 -22.61 20.58
N LEU A 417 -29.39 -23.72 20.46
CA LEU A 417 -29.21 -24.84 21.47
C LEU A 417 -28.46 -26.16 21.04
N GLU A 418 -27.89 -26.83 22.06
CA GLU A 418 -27.09 -28.09 22.26
C GLU A 418 -27.79 -29.47 22.00
N SER A 419 -27.25 -30.72 22.16
CA SER A 419 -25.91 -31.40 22.16
C SER A 419 -26.02 -32.97 22.34
N ARG A 420 -24.90 -33.73 22.22
CA ARG A 420 -24.52 -35.07 22.82
C ARG A 420 -24.39 -36.40 22.00
N LEU A 421 -23.15 -36.96 22.00
CA LEU A 421 -22.66 -38.33 22.37
C LEU A 421 -23.27 -39.61 21.69
N GLN A 422 -22.61 -40.79 21.54
CA GLN A 422 -21.44 -41.42 22.21
C GLN A 422 -20.75 -42.55 21.37
N SER A 423 -19.69 -43.17 21.92
CA SER A 423 -18.67 -44.07 21.32
C SER A 423 -18.95 -45.58 21.19
N SER A 424 -18.15 -46.29 20.38
CA SER A 424 -17.61 -47.63 20.71
C SER A 424 -16.30 -47.96 19.96
N PHE A 425 -15.41 -48.75 20.56
CA PHE A 425 -14.07 -49.08 20.03
C PHE A 425 -13.80 -50.59 20.01
N ASP A 426 -12.95 -51.07 19.09
CA ASP A 426 -12.39 -52.44 19.12
C ASP A 426 -10.99 -52.50 18.46
N LEU A 427 -10.15 -53.47 18.84
CA LEU A 427 -8.69 -53.32 18.80
C LEU A 427 -7.93 -54.62 18.46
N SER A 428 -7.45 -54.79 17.22
CA SER A 428 -6.26 -55.62 16.88
C SER A 428 -5.86 -55.59 15.39
N VAL A 429 -4.82 -54.83 15.00
CA VAL A 429 -4.05 -55.06 13.75
C VAL A 429 -2.56 -54.73 14.01
N MET A 430 -1.66 -55.35 13.25
CA MET A 430 -0.23 -55.04 13.29
C MET A 430 0.05 -53.57 12.95
N ALA A 431 1.14 -53.05 13.51
CA ALA A 431 1.55 -51.64 13.52
C ALA A 431 1.93 -51.07 12.14
N ASP A 432 0.96 -50.93 11.22
CA ASP A 432 1.16 -50.20 9.97
C ASP A 432 1.52 -48.72 10.22
N GLN A 433 2.06 -48.07 9.20
CA GLN A 433 2.49 -46.66 9.24
C GLN A 433 2.05 -45.94 7.96
N ALA A 434 1.53 -44.71 8.11
CA ALA A 434 0.91 -43.98 7.01
C ALA A 434 1.25 -42.48 6.93
N PHE A 435 1.38 -41.95 5.71
CA PHE A 435 1.19 -40.53 5.46
C PHE A 435 -0.31 -40.24 5.42
N VAL A 436 -0.73 -39.12 6.02
CA VAL A 436 -2.12 -38.71 6.15
C VAL A 436 -2.29 -37.31 5.57
N THR A 437 -3.32 -37.07 4.78
CA THR A 437 -3.71 -35.73 4.33
C THR A 437 -5.21 -35.50 4.52
N LEU A 438 -5.63 -34.24 4.47
CA LEU A 438 -7.04 -33.82 4.60
C LEU A 438 -7.47 -33.01 3.38
N ALA A 439 -8.61 -33.37 2.78
CA ALA A 439 -9.23 -32.62 1.69
C ALA A 439 -10.74 -32.47 1.91
N THR A 440 -11.18 -31.25 2.23
CA THR A 440 -12.59 -30.98 2.60
C THR A 440 -13.50 -30.60 1.43
N ASN A 441 -12.92 -30.30 0.26
CA ASN A 441 -13.63 -30.04 -0.99
C ASN A 441 -12.77 -30.41 -2.22
N ASP A 442 -13.36 -30.36 -3.41
CA ASP A 442 -12.73 -30.75 -4.68
C ASP A 442 -11.45 -29.98 -5.03
N ASN A 443 -11.27 -28.74 -4.56
CA ASN A 443 -10.05 -27.97 -4.80
C ASN A 443 -8.89 -28.51 -3.96
N TYR A 444 -9.11 -28.75 -2.67
CA TYR A 444 -8.14 -29.46 -1.83
C TYR A 444 -7.93 -30.91 -2.28
N ALA A 445 -8.94 -31.55 -2.89
CA ALA A 445 -8.78 -32.88 -3.48
C ALA A 445 -7.75 -32.90 -4.61
N ARG A 446 -7.69 -31.85 -5.46
CA ARG A 446 -6.62 -31.69 -6.48
C ARG A 446 -5.24 -31.63 -5.83
N GLY A 447 -5.12 -30.85 -4.74
CA GLY A 447 -3.91 -30.78 -3.92
C GLY A 447 -3.47 -32.16 -3.41
N ALA A 448 -4.37 -32.85 -2.72
CA ALA A 448 -4.15 -34.20 -2.19
C ALA A 448 -3.74 -35.20 -3.30
N MET A 449 -4.37 -35.16 -4.48
CA MET A 449 -3.96 -36.00 -5.61
C MET A 449 -2.50 -35.74 -6.03
N VAL A 450 -2.06 -34.48 -6.07
CA VAL A 450 -0.67 -34.12 -6.40
C VAL A 450 0.30 -34.56 -5.29
N LEU A 451 -0.05 -34.31 -4.02
CA LEU A 451 0.71 -34.78 -2.86
C LEU A 451 0.90 -36.30 -2.90
N GLY A 452 -0.18 -37.08 -2.98
CA GLY A 452 -0.14 -38.54 -3.04
C GLY A 452 0.66 -39.04 -4.26
N LYS A 453 0.51 -38.42 -5.43
CA LYS A 453 1.35 -38.71 -6.60
C LYS A 453 2.82 -38.38 -6.38
N SER A 454 3.15 -37.29 -5.69
CA SER A 454 4.54 -36.91 -5.39
C SER A 454 5.22 -37.89 -4.43
N LEU A 455 4.51 -38.37 -3.40
CA LEU A 455 4.96 -39.42 -2.50
C LEU A 455 5.20 -40.75 -3.23
N ARG A 456 4.25 -41.18 -4.08
CA ARG A 456 4.40 -42.42 -4.88
C ARG A 456 5.54 -42.34 -5.88
N ASN A 457 5.72 -41.21 -6.55
CA ASN A 457 6.81 -41.01 -7.53
C ASN A 457 8.20 -41.07 -6.87
N HIS A 458 8.30 -40.75 -5.58
CA HIS A 458 9.52 -40.90 -4.77
C HIS A 458 9.61 -42.23 -4.00
N ASN A 459 8.83 -43.24 -4.42
CA ASN A 459 8.88 -44.62 -3.94
C ASN A 459 8.71 -44.77 -2.41
N THR A 460 7.76 -44.06 -1.80
CA THR A 460 7.43 -44.32 -0.39
C THR A 460 6.99 -45.78 -0.18
N SER A 461 7.53 -46.38 0.88
CA SER A 461 7.17 -47.71 1.39
C SER A 461 5.92 -47.70 2.27
N LYS A 462 5.42 -46.51 2.62
CA LYS A 462 4.38 -46.30 3.62
C LYS A 462 2.99 -46.27 3.00
N LYS A 463 1.98 -46.48 3.84
CA LYS A 463 0.58 -46.35 3.44
C LYS A 463 0.23 -44.88 3.20
N LEU A 464 -0.69 -44.62 2.28
CA LEU A 464 -1.24 -43.28 2.05
C LEU A 464 -2.72 -43.26 2.46
N VAL A 465 -3.07 -42.36 3.36
CA VAL A 465 -4.45 -42.14 3.85
C VAL A 465 -4.91 -40.73 3.44
N ALA A 466 -6.11 -40.63 2.86
CA ALA A 466 -6.79 -39.36 2.62
C ALA A 466 -8.05 -39.28 3.49
N LEU A 467 -8.09 -38.32 4.41
CA LEU A 467 -9.31 -37.91 5.10
C LEU A 467 -10.07 -36.96 4.18
N ILE A 468 -11.35 -37.22 3.94
CA ILE A 468 -12.16 -36.42 3.01
C ILE A 468 -13.45 -35.90 3.65
N GLY A 469 -13.85 -34.68 3.26
CA GLY A 469 -15.14 -34.12 3.66
C GLY A 469 -16.32 -34.75 2.89
N PRO A 470 -17.54 -34.74 3.46
CA PRO A 470 -18.70 -35.42 2.87
C PRO A 470 -19.15 -34.83 1.53
N GLN A 471 -18.96 -33.51 1.35
CA GLN A 471 -19.36 -32.73 0.17
C GLN A 471 -18.48 -32.92 -1.08
N MET A 472 -17.46 -33.80 -1.03
CA MET A 472 -16.57 -34.04 -2.16
C MET A 472 -17.26 -34.79 -3.31
N SER A 473 -16.96 -34.44 -4.56
CA SER A 473 -17.57 -35.09 -5.72
C SER A 473 -17.07 -36.52 -5.94
N GLU A 474 -17.94 -37.40 -6.44
CA GLU A 474 -17.59 -38.80 -6.74
C GLU A 474 -16.39 -38.97 -7.71
N PRO A 475 -16.22 -38.16 -8.77
CA PRO A 475 -15.00 -38.20 -9.59
C PRO A 475 -13.73 -37.94 -8.78
N CYS A 476 -13.74 -36.96 -7.86
CA CYS A 476 -12.62 -36.70 -6.96
C CYS A 476 -12.40 -37.85 -5.96
N LYS A 477 -13.46 -38.37 -5.34
CA LYS A 477 -13.38 -39.54 -4.45
C LYS A 477 -12.80 -40.77 -5.17
N ALA A 478 -13.20 -41.00 -6.43
CA ALA A 478 -12.73 -42.13 -7.25
C ALA A 478 -11.25 -42.00 -7.64
N VAL A 479 -10.76 -40.81 -8.01
CA VAL A 479 -9.34 -40.60 -8.29
C VAL A 479 -8.49 -40.70 -7.02
N LEU A 480 -8.95 -40.19 -5.87
CA LEU A 480 -8.24 -40.37 -4.60
C LEU A 480 -8.10 -41.87 -4.24
N LYS A 481 -9.16 -42.66 -4.40
CA LYS A 481 -9.16 -44.13 -4.18
C LYS A 481 -8.23 -44.91 -5.12
N ARG A 482 -7.71 -44.30 -6.20
CA ARG A 482 -6.67 -44.88 -7.09
C ARG A 482 -5.24 -44.53 -6.66
N ILE A 483 -5.05 -43.48 -5.86
CA ILE A 483 -3.73 -42.95 -5.46
C ILE A 483 -3.38 -43.38 -4.01
N TYR A 484 -4.38 -43.32 -3.14
CA TYR A 484 -4.30 -43.59 -1.71
C TYR A 484 -4.66 -45.06 -1.40
N ASP A 485 -4.03 -45.64 -0.37
CA ASP A 485 -4.39 -46.99 0.12
C ASP A 485 -5.73 -46.97 0.88
N GLU A 486 -5.99 -45.89 1.61
CA GLU A 486 -7.23 -45.67 2.37
C GLU A 486 -7.78 -44.28 2.07
N VAL A 487 -9.08 -44.19 1.80
CA VAL A 487 -9.81 -42.93 1.67
C VAL A 487 -10.99 -42.99 2.63
N ARG A 488 -10.95 -42.17 3.67
CA ARG A 488 -11.91 -42.20 4.78
C ARG A 488 -12.67 -40.89 4.84
N GLU A 489 -13.99 -40.97 4.75
CA GLU A 489 -14.86 -39.82 4.98
C GLU A 489 -14.87 -39.48 6.48
N VAL A 490 -14.77 -38.20 6.80
CA VAL A 490 -14.78 -37.66 8.16
C VAL A 490 -15.75 -36.48 8.23
N ASP A 491 -16.40 -36.33 9.38
CA ASP A 491 -17.24 -35.17 9.64
C ASP A 491 -16.38 -33.90 9.65
N VAL A 492 -16.94 -32.80 9.15
CA VAL A 492 -16.26 -31.49 9.25
C VAL A 492 -16.45 -31.00 10.68
N LEU A 493 -15.36 -30.93 11.44
CA LEU A 493 -15.36 -30.38 12.79
C LEU A 493 -15.33 -28.85 12.68
N ASP A 494 -16.54 -28.28 12.55
CA ASP A 494 -16.78 -26.86 12.78
C ASP A 494 -16.69 -26.57 14.29
N SER A 495 -16.14 -25.41 14.63
CA SER A 495 -16.01 -24.88 15.99
C SER A 495 -17.34 -24.78 16.76
N GLY A 496 -18.47 -24.69 16.05
CA GLY A 496 -19.82 -24.95 16.58
C GLY A 496 -20.40 -23.93 17.57
N ASP A 497 -19.58 -23.08 18.19
CA ASP A 497 -20.03 -22.08 19.17
C ASP A 497 -20.47 -20.76 18.52
N THR A 498 -21.77 -20.69 18.22
CA THR A 498 -22.42 -19.50 17.64
C THR A 498 -22.41 -18.30 18.58
N ALA A 499 -22.11 -18.46 19.88
CA ALA A 499 -22.02 -17.35 20.82
C ALA A 499 -20.67 -16.62 20.73
N HIS A 500 -19.56 -17.34 20.53
CA HIS A 500 -18.24 -16.73 20.37
C HIS A 500 -17.98 -16.17 18.95
N LEU A 501 -18.56 -16.78 17.90
CA LEU A 501 -18.44 -16.29 16.53
C LEU A 501 -18.95 -14.84 16.34
N ALA A 502 -19.88 -14.39 17.19
CA ALA A 502 -20.38 -13.01 17.18
C ALA A 502 -19.32 -11.95 17.54
N MET A 503 -18.20 -12.32 18.18
CA MET A 503 -17.11 -11.38 18.50
C MET A 503 -16.04 -11.28 17.39
N MET A 504 -15.91 -12.24 16.48
CA MET A 504 -14.74 -12.35 15.58
C MET A 504 -14.95 -11.96 14.11
N LYS A 505 -16.15 -11.48 13.72
CA LYS A 505 -16.42 -10.82 12.42
C LYS A 505 -16.05 -11.57 11.11
N ARG A 506 -15.57 -12.81 11.11
CA ARG A 506 -15.33 -13.62 9.89
C ARG A 506 -16.02 -14.99 9.95
N PRO A 507 -16.97 -15.31 9.04
CA PRO A 507 -17.67 -16.60 9.01
C PRO A 507 -16.91 -17.71 8.27
N ASP A 508 -15.74 -17.41 7.70
CA ASP A 508 -15.04 -18.29 6.74
C ASP A 508 -14.24 -19.45 7.38
N LEU A 509 -14.24 -19.55 8.72
CA LEU A 509 -13.32 -20.38 9.52
C LEU A 509 -13.87 -21.76 9.93
N GLY A 510 -15.11 -22.11 9.61
CA GLY A 510 -15.83 -23.29 10.14
C GLY A 510 -15.34 -24.69 9.71
N VAL A 511 -14.07 -24.85 9.36
CA VAL A 511 -13.46 -26.12 8.88
C VAL A 511 -12.24 -26.52 9.72
N THR A 512 -11.73 -25.62 10.57
CA THR A 512 -10.35 -25.64 11.09
C THR A 512 -9.99 -26.80 12.02
N PHE A 513 -10.93 -27.44 12.71
CA PHE A 513 -10.60 -28.56 13.61
C PHE A 513 -10.68 -29.95 12.95
N THR A 514 -11.08 -30.03 11.68
CA THR A 514 -11.22 -31.32 10.95
C THR A 514 -9.90 -32.09 10.89
N LYS A 515 -8.74 -31.39 10.94
CA LYS A 515 -7.40 -31.99 10.99
C LYS A 515 -7.19 -32.90 12.22
N LEU A 516 -7.91 -32.67 13.33
CA LEU A 516 -7.80 -33.49 14.55
C LEU A 516 -8.25 -34.95 14.34
N HIS A 517 -9.07 -35.26 13.34
CA HIS A 517 -9.46 -36.63 13.01
C HIS A 517 -8.28 -37.56 12.71
N CYS A 518 -7.09 -37.01 12.41
CA CYS A 518 -5.83 -37.74 12.34
C CYS A 518 -5.60 -38.69 13.53
N TRP A 519 -5.84 -38.24 14.77
CA TRP A 519 -5.64 -39.06 15.96
C TRP A 519 -6.67 -40.20 16.14
N THR A 520 -7.72 -40.26 15.31
CA THR A 520 -8.68 -41.39 15.28
C THR A 520 -8.23 -42.56 14.42
N LEU A 521 -7.08 -42.46 13.74
CA LEU A 521 -6.50 -43.49 12.87
C LEU A 521 -5.71 -44.56 13.66
N THR A 522 -6.29 -45.06 14.76
CA THR A 522 -5.63 -45.94 15.74
C THR A 522 -5.23 -47.32 15.23
N HIS A 523 -5.60 -47.69 14.00
CA HIS A 523 -5.09 -48.88 13.33
C HIS A 523 -3.67 -48.68 12.76
N TYR A 524 -3.19 -47.43 12.69
CA TYR A 524 -1.79 -47.10 12.41
C TYR A 524 -1.05 -46.79 13.71
N SER A 525 0.23 -47.21 13.76
CA SER A 525 1.09 -47.05 14.93
C SER A 525 1.79 -45.69 15.01
N LYS A 526 2.07 -45.09 13.86
CA LYS A 526 2.71 -43.79 13.71
C LYS A 526 2.38 -43.23 12.33
N CYS A 527 2.07 -41.95 12.29
CA CYS A 527 1.64 -41.27 11.08
C CYS A 527 2.43 -39.98 10.85
N VAL A 528 2.47 -39.55 9.59
CA VAL A 528 2.99 -38.23 9.20
C VAL A 528 1.86 -37.49 8.51
N PHE A 529 1.36 -36.42 9.14
CA PHE A 529 0.39 -35.54 8.52
C PHE A 529 1.07 -34.61 7.52
N MET A 530 0.41 -34.37 6.39
CA MET A 530 0.83 -33.44 5.34
C MET A 530 -0.38 -32.72 4.77
N ASP A 531 -0.39 -31.38 4.82
CA ASP A 531 -1.46 -30.58 4.20
C ASP A 531 -1.50 -30.76 2.68
N ALA A 532 -2.70 -30.65 2.09
CA ALA A 532 -2.95 -30.97 0.68
C ALA A 532 -2.28 -29.99 -0.31
N ASP A 533 -1.77 -28.85 0.15
CA ASP A 533 -0.94 -27.89 -0.57
C ASP A 533 0.56 -28.08 -0.28
N THR A 534 0.99 -29.30 0.02
CA THR A 534 2.40 -29.71 0.05
C THR A 534 2.81 -30.51 -1.20
N LEU A 535 4.09 -30.43 -1.57
CA LEU A 535 4.71 -31.13 -2.70
C LEU A 535 6.00 -31.81 -2.25
N VAL A 536 6.09 -33.12 -2.43
CA VAL A 536 7.27 -33.92 -2.04
C VAL A 536 8.26 -34.02 -3.19
N LEU A 537 9.51 -33.64 -2.93
CA LEU A 537 10.62 -33.58 -3.90
C LEU A 537 11.64 -34.73 -3.73
N SER A 538 11.53 -35.52 -2.67
CA SER A 538 12.40 -36.69 -2.43
C SER A 538 11.73 -37.66 -1.44
N ASN A 539 12.28 -38.87 -1.26
CA ASN A 539 11.76 -39.78 -0.24
C ASN A 539 11.99 -39.20 1.17
N ILE A 540 10.95 -39.32 2.01
CA ILE A 540 10.87 -38.79 3.38
C ILE A 540 10.39 -39.85 4.39
N ASP A 541 10.51 -41.15 4.06
CA ASP A 541 10.09 -42.26 4.93
C ASP A 541 10.88 -42.31 6.26
N GLU A 542 12.03 -41.62 6.36
CA GLU A 542 12.78 -41.47 7.61
C GLU A 542 12.06 -40.61 8.67
N LEU A 543 11.02 -39.86 8.30
CA LEU A 543 10.19 -39.11 9.28
C LEU A 543 9.50 -40.05 10.29
N PHE A 544 9.23 -41.31 9.92
CA PHE A 544 8.66 -42.31 10.84
C PHE A 544 9.63 -42.77 11.93
N ASN A 545 10.90 -42.38 11.87
CA ASN A 545 11.88 -42.60 12.94
C ASN A 545 11.85 -41.49 14.01
N ARG A 546 11.00 -40.46 13.86
CA ARG A 546 10.85 -39.34 14.79
C ARG A 546 9.73 -39.58 15.79
N GLU A 547 9.75 -38.86 16.92
CA GLU A 547 8.74 -38.99 17.99
C GLU A 547 7.61 -37.95 17.87
N GLU A 548 6.53 -38.12 18.63
CA GLU A 548 5.41 -37.18 18.67
C GLU A 548 5.71 -35.96 19.58
N LEU A 549 5.37 -34.72 19.20
CA LEU A 549 5.00 -34.24 17.87
C LEU A 549 6.27 -33.69 17.21
N SER A 550 6.72 -34.27 16.09
CA SER A 550 7.89 -33.73 15.37
C SER A 550 7.46 -32.95 14.15
N ALA A 551 7.80 -31.67 14.08
CA ALA A 551 7.38 -30.73 13.05
C ALA A 551 8.53 -29.77 12.69
N ALA A 552 8.38 -28.98 11.64
CA ALA A 552 9.33 -27.90 11.34
C ALA A 552 8.89 -26.60 12.04
N PRO A 553 9.83 -25.74 12.47
CA PRO A 553 9.51 -24.39 12.96
C PRO A 553 8.66 -23.60 11.95
N ASP A 554 7.74 -22.78 12.43
CA ASP A 554 7.00 -21.87 11.56
C ASP A 554 7.92 -20.74 11.06
N PRO A 555 7.90 -20.40 9.76
CA PRO A 555 8.76 -19.35 9.23
C PRO A 555 8.52 -17.97 9.85
N GLY A 556 7.26 -17.66 10.21
CA GLY A 556 6.88 -16.37 10.81
C GLY A 556 7.17 -16.28 12.30
N TRP A 557 7.02 -17.40 13.02
CA TRP A 557 7.19 -17.47 14.47
C TRP A 557 7.99 -18.74 14.85
N PRO A 558 9.34 -18.69 14.88
CA PRO A 558 10.18 -19.88 14.98
C PRO A 558 10.07 -20.65 16.32
N ASP A 559 9.51 -20.02 17.36
CA ASP A 559 9.22 -20.65 18.64
C ASP A 559 7.91 -21.49 18.63
N CYS A 560 7.16 -21.43 17.52
CA CYS A 560 6.04 -22.30 17.17
C CYS A 560 6.43 -23.25 16.04
N PHE A 561 5.73 -24.37 15.90
CA PHE A 561 5.83 -25.24 14.72
C PHE A 561 4.71 -24.97 13.72
N ASN A 562 5.00 -25.18 12.44
CA ASN A 562 4.00 -25.14 11.38
C ASN A 562 3.26 -26.48 11.28
N SER A 563 1.92 -26.47 11.35
CA SER A 563 1.10 -27.69 11.37
C SER A 563 0.86 -28.33 9.99
N GLY A 564 1.52 -27.85 8.94
CA GLY A 564 1.42 -28.39 7.59
C GLY A 564 2.17 -29.70 7.36
N VAL A 565 3.21 -29.98 8.15
CA VAL A 565 3.94 -31.26 8.12
C VAL A 565 4.37 -31.65 9.54
N PHE A 566 3.79 -32.71 10.10
CA PHE A 566 4.16 -33.19 11.43
C PHE A 566 4.02 -34.72 11.61
N VAL A 567 4.82 -35.28 12.51
CA VAL A 567 4.81 -36.68 12.92
C VAL A 567 3.99 -36.84 14.19
N PHE A 568 3.05 -37.79 14.23
CA PHE A 568 2.15 -38.02 15.36
C PHE A 568 1.85 -39.51 15.58
N CYS A 569 1.30 -39.82 16.75
CA CYS A 569 0.93 -41.16 17.19
C CYS A 569 -0.59 -41.22 17.38
N PRO A 570 -1.35 -41.89 16.48
CA PRO A 570 -2.81 -41.96 16.59
C PRO A 570 -3.27 -42.53 17.94
N SER A 571 -4.09 -41.76 18.66
CA SER A 571 -4.58 -42.09 19.99
C SER A 571 -5.87 -41.34 20.29
N LEU A 572 -6.91 -42.06 20.71
CA LEU A 572 -8.19 -41.46 21.14
C LEU A 572 -8.06 -40.64 22.41
N GLU A 573 -7.11 -40.99 23.27
CA GLU A 573 -6.85 -40.23 24.48
C GLU A 573 -6.29 -38.86 24.10
N THR A 574 -5.34 -38.82 23.16
CA THR A 574 -4.81 -37.57 22.61
C THR A 574 -5.90 -36.81 21.82
N TYR A 575 -6.70 -37.49 21.00
CA TYR A 575 -7.84 -36.89 20.28
C TYR A 575 -8.86 -36.25 21.24
N GLY A 576 -9.28 -36.96 22.28
CA GLY A 576 -10.22 -36.45 23.28
C GLY A 576 -9.65 -35.29 24.09
N LYS A 577 -8.36 -35.34 24.44
CA LYS A 577 -7.65 -34.23 25.08
C LYS A 577 -7.52 -33.02 24.16
N LEU A 578 -7.25 -33.21 22.86
CA LEU A 578 -7.21 -32.12 21.87
C LEU A 578 -8.59 -31.46 21.72
N LEU A 579 -9.67 -32.24 21.60
CA LEU A 579 -11.04 -31.69 21.56
C LEU A 579 -11.42 -30.95 22.85
N GLN A 580 -11.05 -31.48 24.02
CA GLN A 580 -11.26 -30.80 25.30
C GLN A 580 -10.45 -29.51 25.37
N HIS A 581 -9.20 -29.52 24.90
CA HIS A 581 -8.35 -28.33 24.85
C HIS A 581 -8.88 -27.26 23.90
N CYS A 582 -9.43 -27.62 22.73
CA CYS A 582 -10.18 -26.68 21.87
C CYS A 582 -11.37 -26.06 22.61
N THR A 583 -12.06 -26.84 23.45
CA THR A 583 -13.22 -26.38 24.21
C THR A 583 -12.84 -25.44 25.35
N ASP A 584 -11.72 -25.74 26.04
CA ASP A 584 -11.28 -25.00 27.23
C ASP A 584 -10.46 -23.74 26.89
N HIS A 585 -9.71 -23.75 25.79
CA HIS A 585 -8.73 -22.71 25.44
C HIS A 585 -8.93 -22.09 24.04
N GLY A 586 -9.78 -22.68 23.18
CA GLY A 586 -9.96 -22.25 21.80
C GLY A 586 -8.71 -22.45 20.94
N SER A 587 -8.49 -21.54 19.99
CA SER A 587 -7.28 -21.47 19.18
C SER A 587 -6.87 -20.01 18.98
N PHE A 588 -5.58 -19.68 19.21
CA PHE A 588 -5.10 -18.30 19.12
C PHE A 588 -5.09 -17.74 17.69
N ASP A 589 -5.05 -18.60 16.67
CA ASP A 589 -5.11 -18.23 15.25
C ASP A 589 -6.46 -18.61 14.59
N GLY A 590 -7.42 -19.12 15.37
CA GLY A 590 -8.68 -19.69 14.88
C GLY A 590 -8.54 -21.02 14.10
N GLY A 591 -7.32 -21.51 13.93
CA GLY A 591 -6.93 -22.66 13.12
C GLY A 591 -6.55 -23.90 13.92
N ASP A 592 -6.19 -24.99 13.23
CA ASP A 592 -5.55 -26.15 13.88
C ASP A 592 -4.14 -25.85 14.41
N GLN A 593 -3.41 -24.93 13.77
CA GLN A 593 -2.04 -24.60 14.14
C GLN A 593 -1.97 -24.02 15.55
N GLY A 594 -2.89 -23.12 15.93
CA GLY A 594 -2.97 -22.56 17.27
C GLY A 594 -3.41 -23.56 18.35
N VAL A 595 -4.31 -24.49 18.02
CA VAL A 595 -4.67 -25.61 18.92
C VAL A 595 -3.44 -26.48 19.17
N LEU A 596 -2.77 -26.91 18.11
CA LEU A 596 -1.66 -27.85 18.20
C LEU A 596 -0.46 -27.22 18.93
N ASN A 597 -0.11 -25.96 18.66
CA ASN A 597 0.96 -25.27 19.38
C ASN A 597 0.62 -25.00 20.84
N SER A 598 -0.64 -24.68 21.19
CA SER A 598 -1.03 -24.47 22.59
C SER A 598 -1.18 -25.77 23.39
N PHE A 599 -1.51 -26.89 22.73
CA PHE A 599 -1.57 -28.22 23.34
C PHE A 599 -0.17 -28.82 23.52
N PHE A 600 0.66 -28.80 22.48
CA PHE A 600 2.07 -29.22 22.51
C PHE A 600 3.00 -28.03 22.83
N ASN A 601 2.64 -27.26 23.84
CA ASN A 601 3.31 -25.99 24.20
C ASN A 601 4.76 -26.12 24.69
N ASP A 602 5.21 -27.33 25.00
CA ASP A 602 6.59 -27.63 25.37
C ASP A 602 7.48 -27.94 24.15
N TRP A 603 6.91 -28.03 22.93
CA TRP A 603 7.61 -28.47 21.71
C TRP A 603 8.92 -27.73 21.46
N SER A 604 8.94 -26.40 21.57
CA SER A 604 10.11 -25.55 21.30
C SER A 604 11.21 -25.62 22.37
N THR A 605 10.93 -26.19 23.54
CA THR A 605 11.85 -26.13 24.70
C THR A 605 12.20 -27.49 25.33
N ALA A 606 11.31 -28.50 25.25
CA ALA A 606 11.49 -29.78 25.93
C ALA A 606 12.46 -30.73 25.21
N ASP A 607 12.39 -30.85 23.89
CA ASP A 607 13.23 -31.76 23.11
C ASP A 607 13.52 -31.26 21.69
N ILE A 608 14.76 -30.83 21.47
CA ILE A 608 15.26 -30.39 20.16
C ILE A 608 15.22 -31.50 19.09
N SER A 609 15.17 -32.78 19.47
CA SER A 609 15.07 -33.90 18.52
C SER A 609 13.75 -33.92 17.72
N LYS A 610 12.71 -33.30 18.29
CA LYS A 610 11.39 -33.10 17.66
C LYS A 610 11.38 -32.00 16.60
N HIS A 611 12.43 -31.19 16.52
CA HIS A 611 12.55 -30.19 15.46
C HIS A 611 13.00 -30.85 14.15
N LEU A 612 12.14 -30.78 13.13
CA LEU A 612 12.48 -31.14 11.77
C LEU A 612 13.26 -29.97 11.13
N PRO A 613 14.35 -30.24 10.40
CA PRO A 613 14.99 -29.23 9.57
C PRO A 613 14.00 -28.59 8.59
N PHE A 614 14.13 -27.29 8.33
CA PHE A 614 13.14 -26.54 7.53
C PHE A 614 12.89 -27.09 6.11
N ILE A 615 13.83 -27.87 5.55
CA ILE A 615 13.68 -28.56 4.26
C ILE A 615 12.52 -29.57 4.21
N TYR A 616 11.98 -29.99 5.35
CA TYR A 616 10.80 -30.86 5.46
C TYR A 616 9.46 -30.09 5.49
N ASN A 617 9.51 -28.75 5.47
CA ASN A 617 8.32 -27.88 5.38
C ASN A 617 8.75 -26.51 4.78
N LEU A 618 9.43 -26.53 3.63
CA LEU A 618 9.94 -25.31 3.00
C LEU A 618 8.77 -24.49 2.47
N SER A 619 8.56 -23.28 3.00
CA SER A 619 7.64 -22.32 2.39
C SER A 619 7.98 -22.11 0.92
N SER A 620 6.99 -22.26 0.04
CA SER A 620 7.17 -21.90 -1.37
C SER A 620 7.45 -20.41 -1.55
N ILE A 621 7.00 -19.56 -0.60
CA ILE A 621 7.15 -18.11 -0.67
C ILE A 621 8.60 -17.72 -0.42
N ALA A 622 9.25 -17.14 -1.43
CA ALA A 622 10.71 -16.95 -1.46
C ALA A 622 11.26 -15.97 -0.41
N ILE A 623 10.38 -15.18 0.24
CA ILE A 623 10.75 -14.13 1.21
C ILE A 623 11.32 -14.71 2.52
N TYR A 624 10.91 -15.93 2.91
CA TYR A 624 11.35 -16.55 4.18
C TYR A 624 12.72 -17.23 4.14
N THR A 625 13.40 -17.19 3.01
CA THR A 625 14.81 -17.51 2.93
C THR A 625 15.58 -16.29 2.49
N TYR A 626 16.38 -15.73 3.42
CA TYR A 626 17.57 -14.94 3.11
C TYR A 626 18.20 -15.50 1.82
N LEU A 627 18.13 -14.75 0.72
CA LEU A 627 18.31 -15.30 -0.63
C LEU A 627 19.61 -16.09 -0.84
N PRO A 628 20.75 -15.75 -0.18
CA PRO A 628 21.94 -16.60 -0.17
C PRO A 628 21.73 -17.96 0.50
N ALA A 629 20.98 -18.05 1.60
CA ALA A 629 20.58 -19.34 2.21
C ALA A 629 19.65 -20.15 1.30
N PHE A 630 18.73 -19.52 0.55
CA PHE A 630 17.96 -20.26 -0.47
C PHE A 630 18.89 -20.87 -1.53
N LYS A 631 19.82 -20.07 -2.06
CA LYS A 631 20.80 -20.50 -3.06
C LYS A 631 21.76 -21.58 -2.52
N GLN A 632 22.05 -21.58 -1.23
CA GLN A 632 22.97 -22.51 -0.58
C GLN A 632 22.30 -23.82 -0.11
N TYR A 633 21.05 -23.76 0.36
CA TYR A 633 20.37 -24.87 1.03
C TYR A 633 19.06 -25.31 0.35
N GLY A 634 18.41 -24.45 -0.43
CA GLY A 634 17.12 -24.73 -1.10
C GLY A 634 17.17 -25.88 -2.11
N GLY A 635 18.35 -26.17 -2.68
CA GLY A 635 18.57 -27.37 -3.51
C GLY A 635 18.43 -28.70 -2.74
N ASN A 636 18.40 -28.67 -1.41
CA ASN A 636 18.16 -29.84 -0.54
C ASN A 636 16.71 -29.91 -0.02
N ALA A 637 15.78 -29.10 -0.57
CA ALA A 637 14.38 -29.13 -0.21
C ALA A 637 13.78 -30.53 -0.41
N LYS A 638 13.06 -31.03 0.61
CA LYS A 638 12.40 -32.34 0.57
C LYS A 638 10.89 -32.22 0.43
N VAL A 639 10.29 -31.24 1.10
CA VAL A 639 8.87 -30.90 0.99
C VAL A 639 8.75 -29.40 0.82
N VAL A 640 8.00 -28.98 -0.20
CA VAL A 640 7.59 -27.58 -0.40
C VAL A 640 6.14 -27.44 0.04
N HIS A 641 5.83 -26.39 0.79
CA HIS A 641 4.50 -26.09 1.29
C HIS A 641 4.04 -24.74 0.73
N PHE A 642 2.91 -24.73 0.02
CA PHE A 642 2.34 -23.54 -0.61
C PHE A 642 1.51 -22.71 0.40
N LEU A 643 2.21 -22.22 1.41
CA LEU A 643 1.71 -21.27 2.41
C LEU A 643 1.12 -20.01 1.76
N GLY A 644 0.16 -19.38 2.45
CA GLY A 644 -0.52 -18.17 1.99
C GLY A 644 -1.93 -18.41 1.40
N LYS A 645 -2.59 -17.31 1.03
CA LYS A 645 -4.00 -17.28 0.59
C LYS A 645 -4.24 -17.91 -0.78
N THR A 646 -3.29 -17.77 -1.70
CA THR A 646 -3.40 -18.26 -3.08
C THR A 646 -2.76 -19.64 -3.21
N LYS A 647 -3.59 -20.68 -3.36
CA LYS A 647 -3.13 -22.08 -3.44
C LYS A 647 -2.78 -22.50 -4.88
N PRO A 648 -1.97 -23.54 -5.11
CA PRO A 648 -1.49 -23.91 -6.45
C PRO A 648 -2.58 -24.13 -7.50
N TRP A 649 -3.71 -24.70 -7.08
CA TRP A 649 -4.90 -24.95 -7.93
C TRP A 649 -5.73 -23.69 -8.25
N SER A 650 -5.37 -22.52 -7.72
CA SER A 650 -6.03 -21.22 -8.00
C SER A 650 -5.50 -20.57 -9.29
N TYR A 651 -4.41 -21.08 -9.84
CA TYR A 651 -3.85 -20.63 -11.11
C TYR A 651 -4.40 -21.46 -12.29
N THR A 652 -3.98 -21.12 -13.51
CA THR A 652 -4.18 -21.91 -14.73
C THR A 652 -2.85 -22.26 -15.36
N TYR A 653 -2.77 -23.37 -16.10
CA TYR A 653 -1.52 -23.84 -16.70
C TYR A 653 -1.68 -24.11 -18.20
N ASP A 654 -0.84 -23.46 -18.98
CA ASP A 654 -0.75 -23.63 -20.42
C ASP A 654 0.18 -24.82 -20.73
N THR A 655 -0.41 -25.92 -21.18
CA THR A 655 0.31 -27.21 -21.32
C THR A 655 1.32 -27.21 -22.47
N LYS A 656 1.16 -26.30 -23.45
CA LYS A 656 2.04 -26.17 -24.62
C LYS A 656 3.23 -25.27 -24.32
N SER A 657 3.00 -24.07 -23.80
CA SER A 657 4.07 -23.12 -23.44
C SER A 657 4.73 -23.43 -22.09
N ARG A 658 4.13 -24.31 -21.27
CA ARG A 658 4.51 -24.61 -19.88
C ARG A 658 4.54 -23.36 -19.00
N GLN A 659 3.64 -22.42 -19.25
CA GLN A 659 3.51 -21.20 -18.47
C GLN A 659 2.26 -21.26 -17.57
N ILE A 660 2.38 -20.63 -16.40
CA ILE A 660 1.27 -20.46 -15.46
C ILE A 660 0.64 -19.09 -15.73
N LYS A 661 -0.70 -19.03 -15.78
CA LYS A 661 -1.50 -17.84 -16.04
C LYS A 661 -2.55 -17.68 -14.94
N GLY A 662 -2.91 -16.44 -14.61
CA GLY A 662 -3.69 -16.07 -13.43
C GLY A 662 -3.21 -14.70 -12.94
N SER A 663 -3.66 -14.24 -11.77
CA SER A 663 -3.14 -13.00 -11.16
C SER A 663 -1.62 -13.10 -10.97
N ALA A 664 -0.86 -12.52 -11.89
CA ALA A 664 0.60 -12.62 -11.92
C ALA A 664 1.28 -11.71 -10.89
N HIS A 665 0.49 -10.92 -10.16
CA HIS A 665 0.92 -10.11 -9.03
C HIS A 665 0.85 -10.85 -7.69
N ASP A 666 0.21 -12.04 -7.64
CA ASP A 666 0.09 -12.87 -6.42
C ASP A 666 0.97 -14.13 -6.42
N ALA A 667 1.90 -14.27 -7.38
CA ALA A 667 2.81 -15.41 -7.47
C ALA A 667 3.98 -15.28 -6.48
N THR A 668 3.67 -15.21 -5.19
CA THR A 668 4.64 -15.16 -4.08
C THR A 668 5.52 -16.41 -3.99
N ALA A 669 5.05 -17.54 -4.54
CA ALA A 669 5.77 -18.81 -4.60
C ALA A 669 6.92 -18.82 -5.63
N HIS A 670 8.07 -19.42 -5.26
CA HIS A 670 9.21 -19.58 -6.16
C HIS A 670 8.77 -20.31 -7.45
N PRO A 671 8.93 -19.71 -8.63
CA PRO A 671 8.18 -20.10 -9.83
C PRO A 671 8.46 -21.53 -10.29
N THR A 672 9.64 -22.09 -9.99
CA THR A 672 9.96 -23.49 -10.31
C THR A 672 9.08 -24.49 -9.56
N PHE A 673 8.82 -24.30 -8.26
CA PHE A 673 8.04 -25.27 -7.49
C PHE A 673 6.56 -25.27 -7.90
N LEU A 674 6.02 -24.10 -8.23
CA LEU A 674 4.66 -23.99 -8.77
C LEU A 674 4.58 -24.65 -10.16
N LEU A 675 5.62 -24.51 -11.01
CA LEU A 675 5.72 -25.24 -12.27
C LEU A 675 5.83 -26.77 -12.07
N ASP A 676 6.58 -27.23 -11.07
CA ASP A 676 6.71 -28.66 -10.74
C ASP A 676 5.37 -29.25 -10.29
N TRP A 677 4.61 -28.51 -9.46
CA TRP A 677 3.24 -28.87 -9.05
C TRP A 677 2.32 -29.00 -10.26
N TRP A 678 2.27 -27.99 -11.15
CA TRP A 678 1.43 -28.00 -12.34
C TRP A 678 1.85 -29.04 -13.38
N SER A 679 3.15 -29.29 -13.52
CA SER A 679 3.71 -30.35 -14.36
C SER A 679 3.27 -31.74 -13.87
N LEU A 680 3.30 -32.00 -12.56
CA LEU A 680 2.84 -33.25 -11.98
C LEU A 680 1.32 -33.42 -12.10
N TYR A 681 0.56 -32.37 -11.78
CA TYR A 681 -0.90 -32.34 -11.87
C TYR A 681 -1.39 -32.60 -13.31
N SER A 682 -0.94 -31.82 -14.28
CA SER A 682 -1.34 -31.94 -15.69
C SER A 682 -0.95 -33.29 -16.30
N ARG A 683 0.22 -33.83 -15.94
CA ARG A 683 0.72 -35.10 -16.50
C ARG A 683 0.08 -36.35 -15.88
N THR A 684 -0.35 -36.30 -14.62
CA THR A 684 -0.75 -37.51 -13.88
C THR A 684 -2.15 -37.47 -13.27
N VAL A 685 -2.64 -36.30 -12.85
CA VAL A 685 -3.93 -36.16 -12.18
C VAL A 685 -5.03 -35.84 -13.19
N VAL A 686 -4.78 -34.91 -14.12
CA VAL A 686 -5.77 -34.52 -15.15
C VAL A 686 -6.26 -35.71 -16.01
N PRO A 687 -5.42 -36.65 -16.47
CA PRO A 687 -5.90 -37.82 -17.21
C PRO A 687 -6.80 -38.75 -16.37
N MET A 688 -6.52 -38.88 -15.07
CA MET A 688 -7.35 -39.69 -14.17
C MET A 688 -8.71 -39.03 -13.93
N LEU A 689 -8.74 -37.71 -13.77
CA LEU A 689 -10.00 -36.95 -13.67
C LEU A 689 -10.80 -37.01 -14.98
N GLN A 690 -10.15 -36.87 -16.13
CA GLN A 690 -10.79 -37.04 -17.45
C GLN A 690 -11.45 -38.42 -17.58
N GLU A 691 -10.79 -39.49 -17.14
CA GLU A 691 -11.37 -40.84 -17.17
C GLU A 691 -12.61 -40.97 -16.27
N GLN A 692 -12.68 -40.26 -15.13
CA GLN A 692 -13.84 -40.31 -14.22
C GLN A 692 -14.99 -39.36 -14.62
N HIS A 693 -14.69 -38.24 -15.27
CA HIS A 693 -15.71 -37.34 -15.81
C HIS A 693 -16.26 -37.80 -17.17
N GLY A 694 -15.51 -38.62 -17.92
CA GLY A 694 -15.90 -39.10 -19.25
C GLY A 694 -16.09 -37.93 -20.22
N ASP A 695 -17.22 -37.93 -20.93
CA ASP A 695 -17.59 -36.85 -21.86
C ASP A 695 -18.09 -35.58 -21.15
N GLN A 696 -18.23 -35.56 -19.81
CA GLN A 696 -18.71 -34.37 -19.11
C GLN A 696 -17.62 -33.29 -19.00
N PRO A 697 -17.94 -32.01 -19.31
CA PRO A 697 -17.00 -30.92 -19.18
C PRO A 697 -16.70 -30.67 -17.69
N PHE A 698 -15.42 -30.70 -17.33
CA PHE A 698 -14.95 -30.31 -16.01
C PHE A 698 -13.79 -29.32 -16.12
N TYR A 699 -13.69 -28.40 -15.16
CA TYR A 699 -12.63 -27.40 -15.15
C TYR A 699 -11.32 -28.00 -14.64
N SER A 700 -10.45 -28.44 -15.57
CA SER A 700 -9.14 -28.98 -15.24
C SER A 700 -8.16 -27.93 -14.70
N GLY A 701 -8.29 -26.67 -15.14
CA GLY A 701 -7.29 -25.61 -14.94
C GLY A 701 -6.17 -25.60 -15.98
N CYS A 702 -6.16 -26.57 -16.91
CA CYS A 702 -5.21 -26.61 -18.03
C CYS A 702 -5.82 -26.00 -19.30
N VAL A 703 -5.03 -25.22 -20.04
CA VAL A 703 -5.45 -24.52 -21.27
C VAL A 703 -4.53 -24.85 -22.46
N GLU A 704 -5.09 -24.87 -23.67
CA GLU A 704 -4.35 -25.15 -24.91
C GLU A 704 -4.52 -24.01 -25.94
N ASP A 705 -3.41 -23.33 -26.25
CA ASP A 705 -3.23 -22.28 -27.27
C ASP A 705 -4.13 -21.03 -27.24
N GLY A 706 -3.46 -19.88 -27.00
CA GLY A 706 -3.35 -18.79 -27.99
C GLY A 706 -4.58 -17.95 -28.32
N SER A 707 -5.77 -18.37 -27.94
CA SER A 707 -7.02 -17.63 -28.09
C SER A 707 -7.60 -17.36 -26.70
N CYS A 708 -7.95 -16.11 -26.43
CA CYS A 708 -8.92 -15.85 -25.38
C CYS A 708 -10.24 -16.50 -25.83
N PRO A 709 -10.82 -17.45 -25.08
CA PRO A 709 -12.22 -17.75 -25.26
C PRO A 709 -12.96 -16.49 -24.79
N ALA A 710 -13.58 -15.77 -25.71
CA ALA A 710 -14.71 -14.95 -25.34
C ALA A 710 -15.72 -15.90 -24.70
N PHE A 711 -16.08 -15.65 -23.44
CA PHE A 711 -17.04 -16.47 -22.70
C PHE A 711 -18.46 -16.21 -23.21
N ASP A 712 -18.78 -16.71 -24.41
CA ASP A 712 -20.15 -17.00 -24.80
C ASP A 712 -20.57 -18.31 -24.11
N GLN A 713 -20.90 -18.22 -22.82
CA GLN A 713 -21.61 -19.32 -22.16
C GLN A 713 -23.08 -19.29 -22.58
N ALA A 714 -23.50 -20.37 -23.25
CA ALA A 714 -24.89 -20.56 -23.64
C ALA A 714 -25.81 -20.70 -22.41
N ILE A 715 -26.93 -19.99 -22.47
CA ILE A 715 -27.95 -19.91 -21.41
C ILE A 715 -28.64 -21.27 -21.20
N PRO A 716 -28.76 -21.78 -19.95
CA PRO A 716 -29.76 -22.80 -19.61
C PRO A 716 -31.15 -22.13 -19.53
N PRO A 717 -32.14 -22.51 -20.35
CA PRO A 717 -33.46 -21.90 -20.30
C PRO A 717 -34.27 -22.46 -19.11
N GLY A 718 -34.79 -21.58 -18.24
CA GLY A 718 -35.90 -21.97 -17.34
C GLY A 718 -35.94 -21.40 -15.91
N MET A 719 -34.98 -20.60 -15.44
CA MET A 719 -35.04 -20.09 -14.06
C MET A 719 -36.10 -18.99 -13.88
N SER A 720 -36.95 -19.13 -12.86
CA SER A 720 -38.01 -18.15 -12.56
C SER A 720 -37.47 -16.88 -11.87
N SER A 721 -38.24 -15.80 -11.90
CA SER A 721 -37.91 -14.54 -11.22
C SER A 721 -37.80 -14.68 -9.71
N GLU A 722 -38.68 -15.47 -9.09
CA GLU A 722 -38.67 -15.72 -7.65
C GLU A 722 -37.47 -16.55 -7.21
N GLU A 723 -37.09 -17.61 -7.93
CA GLU A 723 -35.88 -18.40 -7.62
C GLU A 723 -34.61 -17.56 -7.74
N ARG A 724 -34.50 -16.74 -8.79
CA ARG A 724 -33.37 -15.81 -8.97
C ARG A 724 -33.29 -14.81 -7.81
N LYS A 725 -34.44 -14.29 -7.34
CA LYS A 725 -34.49 -13.39 -6.20
C LYS A 725 -34.07 -14.09 -4.89
N GLN A 726 -34.52 -15.32 -4.64
CA GLN A 726 -34.11 -16.09 -3.47
C GLN A 726 -32.60 -16.36 -3.45
N LYS A 727 -31.99 -16.64 -4.62
CA LYS A 727 -30.54 -16.78 -4.73
C LYS A 727 -29.78 -15.49 -4.41
N TRP A 728 -30.30 -14.32 -4.82
CA TRP A 728 -29.77 -13.01 -4.39
C TRP A 728 -29.83 -12.84 -2.87
N GLU A 729 -30.99 -13.11 -2.26
CA GLU A 729 -31.20 -12.96 -0.82
C GLU A 729 -30.36 -13.95 0.01
N GLN A 730 -29.88 -15.04 -0.61
CA GLN A 730 -28.95 -16.03 -0.02
C GLN A 730 -27.47 -15.80 -0.39
N GLY A 731 -27.13 -14.69 -1.07
CA GLY A 731 -25.76 -14.36 -1.47
C GLY A 731 -25.18 -15.20 -2.62
N GLN A 732 -26.01 -16.01 -3.29
CA GLN A 732 -25.64 -16.92 -4.39
C GLN A 732 -26.04 -16.35 -5.77
N ALA A 733 -25.86 -15.04 -5.97
CA ALA A 733 -26.15 -14.40 -7.26
C ALA A 733 -25.17 -14.87 -8.35
N ASP A 734 -25.64 -14.94 -9.60
CA ASP A 734 -24.85 -15.38 -10.75
C ASP A 734 -24.01 -14.21 -11.32
N TYR A 735 -23.01 -13.79 -10.55
CA TYR A 735 -22.18 -12.60 -10.83
C TYR A 735 -21.40 -12.67 -12.15
N LEU A 736 -21.30 -13.85 -12.77
CA LEU A 736 -20.60 -14.05 -14.06
C LEU A 736 -21.57 -14.29 -15.23
N GLY A 737 -22.84 -14.64 -14.97
CA GLY A 737 -23.86 -14.89 -15.98
C GLY A 737 -25.03 -13.89 -15.93
N MET A 738 -26.21 -14.34 -15.51
CA MET A 738 -27.45 -13.56 -15.59
C MET A 738 -27.48 -12.35 -14.64
N ASP A 739 -26.70 -12.36 -13.56
CA ASP A 739 -26.54 -11.27 -12.60
C ASP A 739 -25.22 -10.50 -12.78
N SER A 740 -24.53 -10.69 -13.91
CA SER A 740 -23.29 -9.97 -14.19
C SER A 740 -23.49 -8.45 -14.23
N PHE A 741 -22.43 -7.73 -13.85
CA PHE A 741 -22.41 -6.28 -13.81
C PHE A 741 -22.82 -5.65 -15.15
N ASP A 742 -22.40 -6.23 -16.28
CA ASP A 742 -22.75 -5.75 -17.63
C ASP A 742 -24.25 -5.88 -17.94
N ASN A 743 -24.91 -6.93 -17.43
CA ASN A 743 -26.35 -7.13 -17.58
C ASN A 743 -27.16 -6.20 -16.66
N ILE A 744 -26.67 -5.96 -15.44
CA ILE A 744 -27.25 -4.96 -14.51
C ILE A 744 -27.12 -3.55 -15.10
N LYS A 745 -25.93 -3.20 -15.61
CA LYS A 745 -25.63 -1.92 -16.25
C LYS A 745 -26.50 -1.67 -17.49
N LYS A 746 -26.59 -2.64 -18.41
CA LYS A 746 -27.52 -2.57 -19.57
C LYS A 746 -28.97 -2.31 -19.17
N LYS A 747 -29.42 -2.86 -18.02
CA LYS A 747 -30.79 -2.65 -17.55
C LYS A 747 -30.97 -1.28 -16.90
N LEU A 748 -30.01 -0.79 -16.13
CA LEU A 748 -29.99 0.59 -15.63
C LEU A 748 -29.98 1.59 -16.79
N ASP A 749 -29.12 1.40 -17.80
CA ASP A 749 -29.05 2.22 -19.01
C ASP A 749 -30.37 2.23 -19.81
N SER A 750 -31.20 1.18 -19.68
CA SER A 750 -32.54 1.12 -20.29
C SER A 750 -33.64 1.85 -19.48
N PHE A 751 -33.42 2.07 -18.19
CA PHE A 751 -34.30 2.86 -17.29
C PHE A 751 -33.93 4.34 -17.23
N LEU A 752 -32.73 4.72 -17.69
CA LEU A 752 -32.18 6.09 -17.66
C LEU A 752 -32.29 6.81 -19.02
N LYS A 753 -33.27 6.42 -19.84
CA LYS A 753 -33.75 7.14 -21.04
C LYS A 753 -35.16 7.68 -20.81
#